data_AF-A0A970SE78-F1
#
_entry.id   AF-A0A970SE78-F1
#
_cell.length_a   1.000
_cell.length_b   1.000
_cell.length_c   1.000
_cell.angle_alpha   90.00
_cell.angle_beta   90.00
_cell.angle_gamma   90.00
#
_symmetry.space_group_name_H-M   'P 1'
#
loop_
_entity.id
_entity.type
_entity.pdbx_description
1 polymer ?
#
loop_
_entity_poly.entity_id
_entity_poly.type
_entity_poly.pdbx_seq_one_letter_code
_entity_poly.pdbx_strand_id
1 'polypeptide(L)'
;TLLFLLMFILFAGVTPGALATDSNILILPCEYDELTLGNNGYYMAKKDGKVGVIDKSGAVILPLIYDGTCFARPENSDYFTATKGGKQGIVSRDGETIVSFVFDWIGELYPNADGGFYVHGTQDGWYVVADQTGSVLSPEGHNWIFAKVYGDIAILTRLEHPMPTVSNPYYILYNLKTGETLSPPDCEYIETADGEHFIITTTQEGMFNESGNYVVTKPAQCSILNRTGDVIVPAGTFDSIGSPNSGSSFAGGYAPALKESRLMMIDSAGKVVTDIGDGFSSIRSQVDGMYIVNKGDLQGVMDETGQILLPFSYQSIEYNYGIFNATLPNGQPVTLDRLGKTIVNGYAYRCKNAELLVVGDNALYDIYGKELVPKGKYDSISLGDYGFVVVSKNDSYGILNADGHELYPCQLTATGIASARSQILYKENFINGLLDISGELVVDFGKYILYDILPSGFITAGSSGTAGNMGLLSPDGVLVIPCTYDSIQELPGGYFVTSRGYDRQLLDINGNLVIGAGVYQDFCAYEKGLICVKKDGKWGLLKLPGVLYRSPNSPASNWAVPELTKAATQYLIPEDLMNNYKQNITRGEFCTLITRLNEQKNIEIPDSVLYDHYPFYDVLNNNDILATYSLGIVEGDGKGFFNPSAPLTRQEAAKMLPFTAKA
;
A
#
# COMPACT_ATOMS: atom_id res chain seq x y z
N THR A 1 -9.61 14.73 -26.45
CA THR A 1 -9.04 14.20 -25.20
C THR A 1 -8.13 15.20 -24.52
N LEU A 2 -7.20 15.84 -25.24
CA LEU A 2 -6.49 17.06 -24.79
C LEU A 2 -7.40 18.19 -24.30
N LEU A 3 -8.60 18.33 -24.88
CA LEU A 3 -9.62 19.31 -24.48
C LEU A 3 -10.11 19.11 -23.03
N PHE A 4 -9.97 17.90 -22.47
CA PHE A 4 -10.43 17.58 -21.11
C PHE A 4 -9.42 17.91 -20.05
N LEU A 5 -8.14 17.57 -20.27
CA LEU A 5 -7.05 18.08 -19.44
C LEU A 5 -7.03 19.62 -19.50
N LEU A 6 -7.31 20.19 -20.68
CA LEU A 6 -7.42 21.64 -20.84
C LEU A 6 -8.66 22.25 -20.16
N MET A 7 -9.84 21.63 -20.25
CA MET A 7 -11.03 22.06 -19.51
C MET A 7 -10.79 21.95 -18.00
N PHE A 8 -10.16 20.88 -17.52
CA PHE A 8 -9.77 20.70 -16.12
C PHE A 8 -8.87 21.85 -15.64
N ILE A 9 -7.83 22.20 -16.41
CA ILE A 9 -6.90 23.30 -16.09
C ILE A 9 -7.62 24.67 -16.14
N LEU A 10 -8.51 24.87 -17.12
CA LEU A 10 -9.29 26.11 -17.28
C LEU A 10 -10.34 26.31 -16.18
N PHE A 11 -11.00 25.23 -15.73
CA PHE A 11 -11.96 25.28 -14.62
C PHE A 11 -11.27 25.43 -13.25
N ALA A 12 -10.01 24.98 -13.11
CA ALA A 12 -9.25 25.04 -11.87
C ALA A 12 -8.60 26.41 -11.55
N GLY A 13 -8.70 27.42 -12.45
CA GLY A 13 -8.27 28.79 -12.15
C GLY A 13 -6.76 28.97 -11.91
N VAL A 14 -5.93 28.09 -12.50
CA VAL A 14 -4.48 28.03 -12.28
C VAL A 14 -3.76 29.28 -12.80
N THR A 15 -3.14 30.06 -11.91
CA THR A 15 -2.34 31.26 -12.26
C THR A 15 -0.84 30.93 -12.47
N PRO A 16 -0.17 31.51 -13.49
CA PRO A 16 1.22 31.22 -13.78
C PRO A 16 2.19 31.88 -12.78
N GLY A 17 3.03 31.07 -12.13
CA GLY A 17 4.21 31.53 -11.38
C GLY A 17 5.40 31.72 -12.31
N ALA A 18 6.19 32.78 -12.09
CA ALA A 18 7.37 33.09 -12.89
C ALA A 18 8.48 32.02 -12.75
N LEU A 19 9.17 31.72 -13.85
CA LEU A 19 10.40 30.92 -13.86
C LEU A 19 11.45 31.60 -12.99
N ALA A 20 11.89 30.91 -11.95
CA ALA A 20 12.87 31.38 -10.98
C ALA A 20 14.30 31.18 -11.51
N THR A 21 15.13 32.23 -11.45
CA THR A 21 16.60 32.15 -11.57
C THR A 21 17.19 31.50 -10.31
N ASP A 22 18.46 31.06 -10.35
CA ASP A 22 19.14 30.27 -9.29
C ASP A 22 19.01 30.77 -7.84
N SER A 23 18.71 32.06 -7.63
CA SER A 23 18.49 32.66 -6.30
C SER A 23 17.04 32.59 -5.79
N ASN A 24 16.08 32.26 -6.65
CA ASN A 24 14.64 32.16 -6.35
C ASN A 24 14.15 30.71 -6.14
N ILE A 25 15.03 29.72 -6.23
CA ILE A 25 14.72 28.29 -6.05
C ILE A 25 15.27 27.71 -4.75
N LEU A 26 16.35 28.26 -4.18
CA LEU A 26 16.88 27.79 -2.90
C LEU A 26 15.98 28.27 -1.75
N ILE A 27 15.21 27.35 -1.17
CA ILE A 27 14.35 27.64 -0.02
C ILE A 27 15.15 27.64 1.27
N LEU A 28 16.01 26.63 1.46
CA LEU A 28 16.90 26.55 2.61
C LEU A 28 18.36 26.62 2.16
N PRO A 29 19.18 27.50 2.75
CA PRO A 29 20.60 27.54 2.45
C PRO A 29 21.29 26.21 2.83
N CYS A 30 22.38 25.89 2.14
CA CYS A 30 23.22 24.74 2.46
C CYS A 30 24.02 24.98 3.75
N GLU A 31 23.39 24.81 4.90
CA GLU A 31 24.01 25.03 6.22
C GLU A 31 23.78 23.90 7.22
N TYR A 32 22.98 22.90 6.85
CA TYR A 32 22.65 21.76 7.71
C TYR A 32 23.66 20.63 7.52
N ASP A 33 24.10 19.98 8.60
CA ASP A 33 24.94 18.78 8.54
C ASP A 33 24.20 17.61 7.89
N GLU A 34 22.90 17.47 8.19
CA GLU A 34 21.97 16.49 7.64
C GLU A 34 20.60 17.16 7.47
N LEU A 35 19.91 16.85 6.38
CA LEU A 35 18.54 17.28 6.11
C LEU A 35 17.79 16.11 5.49
N THR A 36 16.69 15.67 6.10
CA THR A 36 15.96 14.48 5.66
C THR A 36 14.47 14.72 5.75
N LEU A 37 13.74 14.36 4.70
CA LEU A 37 12.29 14.43 4.68
C LEU A 37 11.71 13.40 5.68
N GLY A 38 10.87 13.88 6.60
CA GLY A 38 10.13 13.08 7.55
C GLY A 38 8.64 12.99 7.17
N ASN A 39 7.83 12.51 8.12
CA ASN A 39 6.37 12.43 7.94
C ASN A 39 5.72 13.82 7.95
N ASN A 40 4.51 13.92 7.39
CA ASN A 40 3.66 15.11 7.41
C ASN A 40 4.30 16.36 6.77
N GLY A 41 5.26 16.19 5.85
CA GLY A 41 5.90 17.29 5.11
C GLY A 41 6.92 18.11 5.93
N TYR A 42 7.37 17.58 7.07
CA TYR A 42 8.44 18.18 7.87
C TYR A 42 9.82 17.62 7.50
N TYR A 43 10.87 18.39 7.80
CA TYR A 43 12.26 17.97 7.62
C TYR A 43 12.94 17.80 8.96
N MET A 44 13.59 16.66 9.15
CA MET A 44 14.57 16.48 10.21
C MET A 44 15.85 17.20 9.79
N ALA A 45 16.30 18.14 10.62
CA ALA A 45 17.44 18.97 10.33
C ALA A 45 18.49 18.84 11.44
N LYS A 46 19.73 18.58 11.04
CA LYS A 46 20.89 18.57 11.93
C LYS A 46 21.78 19.76 11.64
N LYS A 47 22.17 20.51 12.67
CA LYS A 47 23.10 21.63 12.57
C LYS A 47 23.97 21.68 13.82
N ASP A 48 25.27 21.79 13.62
CA ASP A 48 26.29 21.81 14.67
C ASP A 48 26.17 20.60 15.62
N GLY A 49 25.88 19.43 15.05
CA GLY A 49 25.74 18.16 15.77
C GLY A 49 24.42 17.98 16.54
N LYS A 50 23.52 18.96 16.50
CA LYS A 50 22.19 18.88 17.14
C LYS A 50 21.09 18.73 16.12
N VAL A 51 20.07 17.96 16.46
CA VAL A 51 18.94 17.63 15.59
C VAL A 51 17.68 18.32 16.11
N GLY A 52 16.81 18.70 15.18
CA GLY A 52 15.48 19.25 15.41
C GLY A 52 14.60 19.03 14.17
N VAL A 53 13.43 19.67 14.16
CA VAL A 53 12.46 19.56 13.07
C VAL A 53 12.16 20.95 12.53
N ILE A 54 12.17 21.09 11.21
CA ILE A 54 11.84 22.34 10.53
C ILE A 54 10.75 22.07 9.48
N ASP A 55 9.97 23.08 9.15
CA ASP A 55 9.11 23.01 7.98
C ASP A 55 9.88 23.30 6.68
N LYS A 56 9.21 23.18 5.53
CA LYS A 56 9.80 23.46 4.22
C LYS A 56 10.33 24.88 4.07
N SER A 57 9.85 25.85 4.84
CA SER A 57 10.33 27.25 4.82
C SER A 57 11.55 27.48 5.73
N GLY A 58 11.87 26.50 6.57
CA GLY A 58 12.95 26.57 7.54
C GLY A 58 12.50 27.10 8.90
N ALA A 59 11.19 27.29 9.08
CA ALA A 59 10.66 27.61 10.39
C ALA A 59 10.92 26.43 11.32
N VAL A 60 11.54 26.72 12.45
CA VAL A 60 11.85 25.72 13.47
C VAL A 60 10.55 25.28 14.12
N ILE A 61 10.15 24.04 13.86
CA ILE A 61 9.00 23.38 14.48
C ILE A 61 9.43 22.76 15.81
N LEU A 62 10.60 22.12 15.84
CA LEU A 62 11.22 21.61 17.04
C LEU A 62 12.69 22.08 17.10
N PRO A 63 13.14 22.73 18.19
CA PRO A 63 14.49 23.28 18.28
C PRO A 63 15.61 22.25 18.02
N LEU A 64 16.67 22.68 17.34
CA LEU A 64 17.86 21.87 17.06
C LEU A 64 18.74 21.75 18.31
N ILE A 65 18.26 21.04 19.33
CA ILE A 65 18.95 20.88 20.63
C ILE A 65 19.14 19.41 21.04
N TYR A 66 18.61 18.47 20.25
CA TYR A 66 18.61 17.05 20.55
C TYR A 66 19.86 16.36 20.00
N ASP A 67 20.23 15.24 20.60
CA ASP A 67 21.49 14.54 20.30
C ASP A 67 21.35 13.51 19.16
N GLY A 68 20.12 13.11 18.83
CA GLY A 68 19.82 12.03 17.89
C GLY A 68 18.52 12.24 17.13
N THR A 69 17.77 11.19 16.88
CA THR A 69 16.58 11.24 16.01
C THR A 69 15.49 12.16 16.55
N CYS A 70 14.83 12.89 15.64
CA CYS A 70 13.66 13.73 15.92
C CYS A 70 12.62 13.55 14.80
N PHE A 71 11.52 12.85 15.01
CA PHE A 71 10.50 12.67 13.96
C PHE A 71 9.08 12.88 14.47
N ALA A 72 8.23 13.44 13.60
CA ALA A 72 6.81 13.63 13.86
C ALA A 72 6.10 12.28 13.89
N ARG A 73 5.18 12.10 14.84
CA ARG A 73 4.39 10.87 14.94
C ARG A 73 3.23 10.86 13.95
N PRO A 74 3.00 9.76 13.23
CA PRO A 74 1.86 9.64 12.32
C PRO A 74 0.53 9.73 13.07
N GLU A 75 0.45 9.18 14.28
CA GLU A 75 -0.80 9.09 15.05
C GLU A 75 -1.22 10.42 15.67
N ASN A 76 -0.30 11.39 15.77
CA ASN A 76 -0.56 12.73 16.28
C ASN A 76 0.51 13.73 15.79
N SER A 77 0.12 14.67 14.94
CA SER A 77 0.99 15.65 14.28
C SER A 77 1.61 16.69 15.22
N ASP A 78 1.17 16.78 16.48
CA ASP A 78 1.68 17.70 17.48
C ASP A 78 2.76 17.08 18.40
N TYR A 79 3.04 15.78 18.25
CA TYR A 79 4.05 15.08 19.04
C TYR A 79 5.24 14.62 18.19
N PHE A 80 6.42 14.77 18.78
CA PHE A 80 7.70 14.39 18.19
C PHE A 80 8.43 13.42 19.11
N THR A 81 8.90 12.30 18.57
CA THR A 81 9.89 11.47 19.26
C THR A 81 11.24 12.16 19.13
N ALA A 82 11.95 12.40 20.23
CA ALA A 82 13.26 13.03 20.21
C ALA A 82 14.27 12.21 21.04
N THR A 83 15.56 12.32 20.72
CA THR A 83 16.64 11.66 21.48
C THR A 83 17.51 12.68 22.22
N LYS A 84 17.65 12.54 23.53
CA LYS A 84 18.50 13.39 24.38
C LYS A 84 19.25 12.53 25.39
N GLY A 85 20.57 12.70 25.50
CA GLY A 85 21.41 11.89 26.39
C GLY A 85 21.43 10.39 26.04
N GLY A 86 21.19 10.04 24.77
CA GLY A 86 21.13 8.65 24.31
C GLY A 86 19.82 7.91 24.60
N LYS A 87 18.83 8.58 25.22
CA LYS A 87 17.50 8.04 25.49
C LYS A 87 16.44 8.79 24.68
N GLN A 88 15.34 8.12 24.34
CA GLN A 88 14.19 8.67 23.64
C GLN A 88 13.12 9.15 24.63
N GLY A 89 12.46 10.24 24.24
CA GLY A 89 11.29 10.81 24.89
C GLY A 89 10.34 11.40 23.85
N ILE A 90 9.21 11.92 24.29
CA ILE A 90 8.23 12.59 23.43
C ILE A 90 8.10 14.03 23.85
N VAL A 91 8.11 14.92 22.88
CA VAL A 91 8.00 16.35 23.08
C VAL A 91 6.84 16.90 22.25
N SER A 92 6.19 17.93 22.76
CA SER A 92 5.20 18.69 22.00
C SER A 92 5.88 19.58 20.97
N ARG A 93 5.08 20.15 20.07
CA ARG A 93 5.51 21.19 19.14
C ARG A 93 6.16 22.41 19.80
N ASP A 94 5.76 22.75 21.02
CA ASP A 94 6.37 23.86 21.77
C ASP A 94 7.69 23.47 22.46
N GLY A 95 8.12 22.21 22.30
CA GLY A 95 9.31 21.65 22.94
C GLY A 95 9.11 21.23 24.40
N GLU A 96 7.86 21.20 24.88
CA GLU A 96 7.53 20.66 26.20
C GLU A 96 7.78 19.15 26.21
N THR A 97 8.42 18.64 27.26
CA THR A 97 8.61 17.19 27.42
C THR A 97 7.32 16.57 27.92
N ILE A 98 6.66 15.82 27.04
CA ILE A 98 5.44 15.07 27.34
C ILE A 98 5.80 13.71 27.95
N VAL A 99 6.82 13.04 27.38
CA VAL A 99 7.37 11.79 27.89
C VAL A 99 8.87 11.95 28.14
N SER A 100 9.29 11.63 29.36
CA SER A 100 10.68 11.73 29.81
C SER A 100 11.65 10.95 28.91
N PHE A 101 12.87 11.47 28.76
CA PHE A 101 13.95 10.83 27.99
C PHE A 101 14.56 9.65 28.76
N VAL A 102 13.81 8.54 28.89
CA VAL A 102 14.21 7.35 29.66
C VAL A 102 14.22 6.05 28.83
N PHE A 103 13.59 6.06 27.67
CA PHE A 103 13.46 4.88 26.81
C PHE A 103 14.71 4.69 25.93
N ASP A 104 15.08 3.44 25.65
CA ASP A 104 16.09 3.16 24.62
C ASP A 104 15.48 3.34 23.21
N TRP A 105 14.21 2.97 23.06
CA TRP A 105 13.43 3.16 21.85
C TRP A 105 11.95 3.30 22.20
N ILE A 106 11.21 4.13 21.47
CA ILE A 106 9.76 4.25 21.57
C ILE A 106 9.11 3.80 20.26
N GLY A 107 8.21 2.82 20.37
CA GLY A 107 7.36 2.31 19.31
C GLY A 107 6.02 3.05 19.23
N GLU A 108 4.91 2.32 19.16
CA GLU A 108 3.55 2.87 19.05
C GLU A 108 3.06 3.57 20.33
N LEU A 109 2.14 4.54 20.16
CA LEU A 109 1.36 5.13 21.25
C LEU A 109 -0.06 4.62 21.19
N TYR A 110 -0.63 4.34 22.35
CA TYR A 110 -2.01 3.88 22.45
C TYR A 110 -2.84 4.85 23.28
N PRO A 111 -3.98 5.34 22.78
CA PRO A 111 -4.83 6.25 23.53
C PRO A 111 -5.36 5.58 24.80
N ASN A 112 -5.36 6.32 25.91
CA ASN A 112 -5.92 5.86 27.19
C ASN A 112 -7.30 6.48 27.45
N ALA A 113 -8.01 5.97 28.47
CA ALA A 113 -9.39 6.40 28.74
C ALA A 113 -9.48 7.86 29.28
N ASP A 114 -8.39 8.40 29.82
CA ASP A 114 -8.33 9.74 30.42
C ASP A 114 -7.96 10.83 29.39
N GLY A 115 -7.86 10.49 28.09
CA GLY A 115 -7.52 11.42 27.01
C GLY A 115 -6.01 11.63 26.78
N GLY A 116 -5.16 10.85 27.45
CA GLY A 116 -3.73 10.73 27.21
C GLY A 116 -3.38 9.49 26.39
N PHE A 117 -2.17 8.96 26.57
CA PHE A 117 -1.72 7.75 25.90
C PHE A 117 -0.74 6.92 26.74
N TYR A 118 -0.68 5.63 26.46
CA TYR A 118 0.38 4.72 26.89
C TYR A 118 1.47 4.63 25.84
N VAL A 119 2.68 4.34 26.31
CA VAL A 119 3.89 4.26 25.49
C VAL A 119 4.34 2.81 25.42
N HIS A 120 4.39 2.23 24.22
CA HIS A 120 5.10 0.96 24.01
C HIS A 120 6.51 1.25 23.50
N GLY A 121 7.50 0.58 24.08
CA GLY A 121 8.89 0.82 23.72
C GLY A 121 9.83 -0.12 24.45
N THR A 122 11.11 0.24 24.48
CA THR A 122 12.12 -0.47 25.25
C THR A 122 12.76 0.44 26.30
N GLN A 123 12.99 -0.11 27.48
CA GLN A 123 13.68 0.56 28.57
C GLN A 123 14.65 -0.42 29.24
N ASP A 124 15.92 -0.03 29.29
CA ASP A 124 17.04 -0.82 29.81
C ASP A 124 17.15 -2.22 29.16
N GLY A 125 16.89 -2.26 27.85
CA GLY A 125 16.94 -3.47 27.02
C GLY A 125 15.69 -4.37 27.06
N TRP A 126 14.66 -4.01 27.82
CA TRP A 126 13.40 -4.77 27.92
C TRP A 126 12.27 -4.06 27.20
N TYR A 127 11.38 -4.82 26.54
CA TYR A 127 10.13 -4.28 26.02
C TYR A 127 9.14 -4.03 27.15
N VAL A 128 8.54 -2.85 27.16
CA VAL A 128 7.68 -2.35 28.22
C VAL A 128 6.49 -1.57 27.67
N VAL A 129 5.42 -1.53 28.46
CA VAL A 129 4.34 -0.55 28.33
C VAL A 129 4.42 0.40 29.52
N ALA A 130 4.39 1.69 29.27
CA ALA A 130 4.57 2.73 30.28
C ALA A 130 3.51 3.84 30.17
N ASP A 131 3.37 4.62 31.23
CA ASP A 131 2.59 5.85 31.22
C ASP A 131 3.34 7.01 30.55
N GLN A 132 2.69 8.19 30.45
CA GLN A 132 3.28 9.38 29.86
C GLN A 132 4.46 9.94 30.68
N THR A 133 4.59 9.61 31.97
CA THR A 133 5.76 10.04 32.75
C THR A 133 7.01 9.24 32.40
N GLY A 134 6.83 8.07 31.77
CA GLY A 134 7.85 7.06 31.52
C GLY A 134 7.92 5.98 32.60
N SER A 135 6.90 5.89 33.47
CA SER A 135 6.81 4.86 34.49
C SER A 135 6.28 3.57 33.87
N VAL A 136 7.01 2.47 34.02
CA VAL A 136 6.63 1.15 33.49
C VAL A 136 5.36 0.65 34.20
N LEU A 137 4.36 0.27 33.42
CA LEU A 137 3.09 -0.30 33.86
C LEU A 137 2.99 -1.80 33.57
N SER A 138 3.71 -2.30 32.57
CA SER A 138 3.73 -3.73 32.27
C SER A 138 4.31 -4.55 33.44
N PRO A 139 3.88 -5.81 33.65
CA PRO A 139 4.31 -6.63 34.78
C PRO A 139 5.83 -6.79 34.90
N GLU A 140 6.36 -6.67 36.13
CA GLU A 140 7.79 -6.85 36.42
C GLU A 140 8.30 -8.26 36.09
N GLY A 141 9.61 -8.36 35.80
CA GLY A 141 10.32 -9.63 35.62
C GLY A 141 10.15 -10.31 34.25
N HIS A 142 9.54 -9.64 33.27
CA HIS A 142 9.18 -10.22 31.99
C HIS A 142 9.49 -9.29 30.80
N ASN A 143 9.83 -9.87 29.65
CA ASN A 143 10.05 -9.16 28.39
C ASN A 143 8.79 -9.20 27.53
N TRP A 144 7.98 -8.14 27.55
CA TRP A 144 6.70 -8.08 26.84
C TRP A 144 6.89 -7.53 25.45
N ILE A 145 7.27 -8.41 24.51
CA ILE A 145 7.75 -8.02 23.19
C ILE A 145 6.68 -7.43 22.25
N PHE A 146 5.41 -7.64 22.60
CA PHE A 146 4.28 -7.20 21.80
C PHE A 146 3.14 -6.85 22.74
N ALA A 147 2.61 -5.65 22.57
CA ALA A 147 1.48 -5.13 23.30
C ALA A 147 0.48 -4.53 22.32
N LYS A 148 -0.79 -4.89 22.44
CA LYS A 148 -1.89 -4.16 21.81
C LYS A 148 -2.79 -3.59 22.89
N VAL A 149 -3.05 -2.29 22.86
CA VAL A 149 -3.75 -1.60 23.95
C VAL A 149 -5.06 -1.00 23.45
N TYR A 150 -6.11 -1.18 24.24
CA TYR A 150 -7.48 -0.75 24.00
C TYR A 150 -7.98 0.05 25.21
N GLY A 151 -7.86 1.37 25.15
CA GLY A 151 -8.07 2.22 26.33
C GLY A 151 -7.04 1.87 27.40
N ASP A 152 -7.49 1.43 28.58
CA ASP A 152 -6.63 1.05 29.71
C ASP A 152 -6.26 -0.44 29.73
N ILE A 153 -6.68 -1.22 28.73
CA ILE A 153 -6.50 -2.66 28.70
C ILE A 153 -5.46 -3.06 27.67
N ALA A 154 -4.43 -3.79 28.09
CA ALA A 154 -3.38 -4.31 27.24
C ALA A 154 -3.51 -5.82 27.05
N ILE A 155 -3.38 -6.27 25.81
CA ILE A 155 -3.03 -7.66 25.49
C ILE A 155 -1.51 -7.70 25.41
N LEU A 156 -0.87 -8.40 26.35
CA LEU A 156 0.59 -8.51 26.41
C LEU A 156 1.03 -9.92 26.04
N THR A 157 2.08 -10.03 25.23
CA THR A 157 2.67 -11.31 24.82
C THR A 157 4.10 -11.46 25.33
N ARG A 158 4.37 -12.57 26.03
CA ARG A 158 5.72 -12.94 26.50
C ARG A 158 6.35 -13.97 25.56
N LEU A 159 7.58 -13.70 25.10
CA LEU A 159 8.47 -14.76 24.60
C LEU A 159 9.39 -15.22 25.72
N GLU A 160 9.39 -16.51 26.00
CA GLU A 160 10.29 -17.08 27.01
C GLU A 160 11.75 -17.17 26.54
N HIS A 161 12.02 -17.10 25.23
CA HIS A 161 13.39 -17.19 24.69
C HIS A 161 13.61 -16.38 23.39
N PRO A 162 14.81 -15.81 23.19
CA PRO A 162 15.19 -15.16 21.94
C PRO A 162 15.68 -16.22 20.93
N MET A 163 14.77 -16.99 20.30
CA MET A 163 14.95 -17.68 18.99
C MET A 163 13.70 -18.54 18.63
N PRO A 164 13.48 -18.89 17.35
CA PRO A 164 12.14 -18.97 16.75
C PRO A 164 11.44 -20.33 16.85
N THR A 165 11.75 -21.17 17.85
CA THR A 165 11.21 -22.55 17.89
C THR A 165 10.71 -22.97 19.27
N VAL A 166 9.76 -22.24 19.85
CA VAL A 166 8.74 -22.83 20.75
C VAL A 166 7.42 -22.09 20.57
N SER A 167 6.34 -22.86 20.52
CA SER A 167 5.09 -22.64 19.79
C SER A 167 3.90 -22.20 20.65
N ASN A 168 4.10 -21.48 21.75
CA ASN A 168 2.97 -20.91 22.50
C ASN A 168 3.36 -19.60 23.19
N PRO A 169 3.13 -18.44 22.55
CA PRO A 169 3.20 -17.17 23.27
C PRO A 169 2.23 -17.19 24.46
N TYR A 170 2.71 -16.80 25.64
CA TYR A 170 1.83 -16.57 26.79
C TYR A 170 1.18 -15.20 26.64
N TYR A 171 -0.15 -15.17 26.56
CA TYR A 171 -0.93 -13.93 26.51
C TYR A 171 -1.54 -13.63 27.87
N ILE A 172 -1.57 -12.34 28.21
CA ILE A 172 -2.36 -11.86 29.33
C ILE A 172 -3.21 -10.66 28.91
N LEU A 173 -4.42 -10.60 29.46
CA LEU A 173 -5.25 -9.39 29.45
C LEU A 173 -4.91 -8.64 30.74
N TYR A 174 -4.40 -7.43 30.61
CA TYR A 174 -3.83 -6.69 31.72
C TYR A 174 -4.43 -5.28 31.80
N ASN A 175 -4.85 -4.87 32.99
CA ASN A 175 -5.32 -3.51 33.22
C ASN A 175 -4.12 -2.62 33.60
N LEU A 176 -3.75 -1.71 32.70
CA LEU A 176 -2.60 -0.82 32.88
C LEU A 176 -2.81 0.21 34.01
N LYS A 177 -4.05 0.49 34.39
CA LYS A 177 -4.40 1.49 35.41
C LYS A 177 -4.42 0.88 36.82
N THR A 178 -4.94 -0.34 36.97
CA THR A 178 -5.00 -1.03 38.27
C THR A 178 -3.80 -1.94 38.51
N GLY A 179 -3.11 -2.35 37.45
CA GLY A 179 -2.00 -3.31 37.50
C GLY A 179 -2.45 -4.76 37.66
N GLU A 180 -3.72 -5.06 37.40
CA GLU A 180 -4.32 -6.38 37.58
C GLU A 180 -4.32 -7.20 36.28
N THR A 181 -3.96 -8.48 36.38
CA THR A 181 -4.19 -9.45 35.32
C THR A 181 -5.65 -9.89 35.34
N LEU A 182 -6.37 -9.63 34.25
CA LEU A 182 -7.79 -9.93 34.08
C LEU A 182 -8.03 -11.32 33.46
N SER A 183 -7.08 -11.81 32.66
CA SER A 183 -7.19 -13.14 32.03
C SER A 183 -6.85 -14.27 33.02
N PRO A 184 -7.41 -15.47 32.81
CA PRO A 184 -6.98 -16.68 33.52
C PRO A 184 -5.49 -17.02 33.29
N PRO A 185 -4.82 -17.70 34.25
CA PRO A 185 -3.40 -18.07 34.13
C PRO A 185 -3.07 -19.06 32.99
N ASP A 186 -4.06 -19.85 32.55
CA ASP A 186 -3.98 -20.85 31.48
C ASP A 186 -4.47 -20.31 30.12
N CYS A 187 -4.48 -18.99 29.96
CA CYS A 187 -4.83 -18.34 28.70
C CYS A 187 -3.77 -18.61 27.62
N GLU A 188 -4.21 -19.17 26.49
CA GLU A 188 -3.36 -19.42 25.33
C GLU A 188 -3.54 -18.38 24.22
N TYR A 189 -4.70 -17.72 24.17
CA TYR A 189 -4.98 -16.73 23.14
C TYR A 189 -6.03 -15.71 23.58
N ILE A 190 -5.80 -14.46 23.17
CA ILE A 190 -6.67 -13.32 23.45
C ILE A 190 -6.84 -12.50 22.18
N GLU A 191 -8.08 -12.19 21.84
CA GLU A 191 -8.42 -11.26 20.77
C GLU A 191 -9.49 -10.27 21.23
N THR A 192 -9.57 -9.12 20.55
CA THR A 192 -10.62 -8.13 20.82
C THR A 192 -11.86 -8.45 19.99
N ALA A 193 -13.04 -8.18 20.55
CA ALA A 193 -14.30 -8.18 19.82
C ALA A 193 -14.62 -6.79 19.25
N ASP A 194 -14.72 -5.78 20.11
CA ASP A 194 -15.15 -4.42 19.77
C ASP A 194 -14.37 -3.34 20.55
N GLY A 195 -13.22 -3.71 21.10
CA GLY A 195 -12.42 -2.86 22.00
C GLY A 195 -12.96 -2.76 23.43
N GLU A 196 -14.22 -3.09 23.69
CA GLU A 196 -14.82 -3.15 25.05
C GLU A 196 -14.86 -4.59 25.57
N HIS A 197 -14.94 -5.56 24.67
CA HIS A 197 -15.01 -6.98 24.96
C HIS A 197 -13.82 -7.74 24.35
N PHE A 198 -13.39 -8.80 25.05
CA PHE A 198 -12.24 -9.62 24.71
C PHE A 198 -12.62 -11.09 24.74
N ILE A 199 -12.26 -11.82 23.70
CA ILE A 199 -12.43 -13.27 23.64
C ILE A 199 -11.18 -13.90 24.22
N ILE A 200 -11.38 -14.73 25.23
CA ILE A 200 -10.33 -15.48 25.91
C ILE A 200 -10.50 -16.95 25.54
N THR A 201 -9.43 -17.55 25.01
CA THR A 201 -9.35 -18.98 24.76
C THR A 201 -8.37 -19.64 25.72
N THR A 202 -8.85 -20.62 26.47
CA THR A 202 -8.07 -21.47 27.38
C THR A 202 -8.17 -22.91 26.87
N THR A 203 -7.07 -23.63 26.65
CA THR A 203 -7.14 -25.10 26.50
C THR A 203 -6.71 -25.76 27.81
N GLN A 204 -7.48 -26.74 28.28
CA GLN A 204 -7.06 -27.51 29.45
C GLN A 204 -6.22 -28.73 29.04
N GLU A 205 -5.06 -28.81 29.68
CA GLU A 205 -4.17 -29.98 29.87
C GLU A 205 -3.92 -30.83 28.62
N GLY A 206 -2.77 -30.58 27.98
CA GLY A 206 -2.10 -31.60 27.19
C GLY A 206 -1.29 -32.52 28.12
N MET A 207 -1.64 -33.81 28.19
CA MET A 207 -0.77 -34.81 28.81
C MET A 207 0.15 -35.41 27.75
N PHE A 208 1.43 -35.57 28.06
CA PHE A 208 2.24 -36.49 27.28
C PHE A 208 1.82 -37.92 27.58
N ASN A 209 1.45 -38.69 26.56
CA ASN A 209 1.21 -40.13 26.74
C ASN A 209 2.54 -40.85 27.06
N GLU A 210 2.47 -42.14 27.44
CA GLU A 210 3.66 -42.95 27.77
C GLU A 210 4.70 -43.05 26.64
N SER A 211 4.31 -42.68 25.40
CA SER A 211 5.19 -42.62 24.23
C SER A 211 5.81 -41.23 23.98
N GLY A 212 5.55 -40.24 24.84
CA GLY A 212 6.04 -38.88 24.70
C GLY A 212 5.29 -38.02 23.69
N ASN A 213 4.08 -38.41 23.25
CA ASN A 213 3.25 -37.60 22.37
C ASN A 213 2.34 -36.68 23.19
N TYR A 214 2.25 -35.41 22.81
CA TYR A 214 1.32 -34.44 23.41
C TYR A 214 -0.14 -34.80 23.07
N VAL A 215 -0.97 -35.00 24.09
CA VAL A 215 -2.39 -35.37 23.96
C VAL A 215 -3.23 -34.30 24.65
N VAL A 216 -3.95 -33.49 23.88
CA VAL A 216 -4.94 -32.53 24.40
C VAL A 216 -6.09 -33.30 25.05
N THR A 217 -6.32 -33.12 26.36
CA THR A 217 -7.29 -33.92 27.12
C THR A 217 -8.67 -33.28 27.27
N LYS A 218 -8.81 -31.97 27.00
CA LYS A 218 -10.08 -31.25 27.04
C LYS A 218 -10.21 -30.23 25.90
N PRO A 219 -11.44 -29.99 25.39
CA PRO A 219 -11.67 -29.00 24.35
C PRO A 219 -11.33 -27.59 24.84
N ALA A 220 -10.92 -26.71 23.91
CA ALA A 220 -10.75 -25.29 24.17
C ALA A 220 -12.05 -24.71 24.76
N GLN A 221 -11.92 -23.84 25.75
CA GLN A 221 -13.03 -23.08 26.29
C GLN A 221 -12.89 -21.62 25.89
N CYS A 222 -13.92 -21.07 25.27
CA CYS A 222 -14.01 -19.65 24.93
C CYS A 222 -14.88 -18.93 25.96
N SER A 223 -14.43 -17.75 26.39
CA SER A 223 -15.20 -16.82 27.21
C SER A 223 -15.09 -15.41 26.65
N ILE A 224 -16.06 -14.55 26.96
CA ILE A 224 -16.00 -13.12 26.64
C ILE A 224 -15.91 -12.35 27.95
N LEU A 225 -14.88 -11.53 28.09
CA LEU A 225 -14.68 -10.62 29.22
C LEU A 225 -14.85 -9.18 28.73
N ASN A 226 -15.30 -8.29 29.61
CA ASN A 226 -15.26 -6.85 29.35
C ASN A 226 -13.92 -6.23 29.82
N ARG A 227 -13.78 -4.91 29.73
CA ARG A 227 -12.60 -4.17 30.21
C ARG A 227 -12.34 -4.26 31.71
N THR A 228 -13.33 -4.59 32.55
CA THR A 228 -13.12 -4.78 33.99
C THR A 228 -12.70 -6.21 34.33
N GLY A 229 -12.64 -7.11 33.34
CA GLY A 229 -12.38 -8.53 33.54
C GLY A 229 -13.63 -9.31 33.97
N ASP A 230 -14.81 -8.67 34.01
CA ASP A 230 -16.04 -9.36 34.29
C ASP A 230 -16.38 -10.30 33.14
N VAL A 231 -16.74 -11.53 33.49
CA VAL A 231 -17.14 -12.55 32.54
C VAL A 231 -18.54 -12.24 32.02
N ILE A 232 -18.64 -11.81 30.77
CA ILE A 232 -19.89 -11.56 30.05
C ILE A 232 -20.45 -12.87 29.49
N VAL A 233 -19.58 -13.66 28.86
CA VAL A 233 -19.90 -15.00 28.37
C VAL A 233 -19.03 -16.03 29.09
N PRO A 234 -19.61 -16.87 29.96
CA PRO A 234 -18.87 -17.89 30.67
C PRO A 234 -18.25 -18.94 29.77
N ALA A 235 -17.09 -19.46 30.19
CA ALA A 235 -16.46 -20.61 29.58
C ALA A 235 -17.43 -21.78 29.42
N GLY A 236 -17.45 -22.40 28.24
CA GLY A 236 -18.35 -23.51 27.91
C GLY A 236 -19.76 -23.11 27.47
N THR A 237 -20.09 -21.80 27.44
CA THR A 237 -21.35 -21.32 26.83
C THR A 237 -21.38 -21.66 25.34
N PHE A 238 -20.27 -21.39 24.65
CA PHE A 238 -20.02 -21.81 23.28
C PHE A 238 -18.78 -22.73 23.26
N ASP A 239 -18.77 -23.65 22.31
CA ASP A 239 -17.65 -24.55 22.06
C ASP A 239 -16.55 -23.83 21.26
N SER A 240 -16.94 -22.85 20.43
CA SER A 240 -16.03 -21.89 19.82
C SER A 240 -16.73 -20.58 19.48
N ILE A 241 -15.97 -19.49 19.42
CA ILE A 241 -16.39 -18.16 18.98
C ILE A 241 -15.38 -17.68 17.93
N GLY A 242 -15.86 -17.21 16.79
CA GLY A 242 -15.03 -16.70 15.70
C GLY A 242 -14.04 -17.72 15.13
N SER A 243 -12.93 -17.22 14.57
CA SER A 243 -11.83 -18.06 14.07
C SER A 243 -10.59 -17.79 14.92
N PRO A 244 -10.06 -18.79 15.67
CA PRO A 244 -9.00 -18.59 16.67
C PRO A 244 -7.64 -18.05 16.18
N ASN A 245 -7.51 -17.67 14.90
CA ASN A 245 -6.26 -17.23 14.30
C ASN A 245 -6.43 -16.10 13.25
N SER A 246 -7.63 -15.51 13.09
CA SER A 246 -7.86 -14.46 12.08
C SER A 246 -7.63 -13.03 12.57
N GLY A 247 -7.34 -12.82 13.87
CA GLY A 247 -6.99 -11.51 14.43
C GLY A 247 -8.18 -10.54 14.62
N SER A 248 -9.35 -10.89 14.11
CA SER A 248 -10.65 -10.32 14.45
C SER A 248 -11.70 -11.41 14.32
N SER A 249 -12.57 -11.54 15.32
CA SER A 249 -13.68 -12.49 15.32
C SER A 249 -15.03 -11.82 15.10
N PHE A 250 -15.13 -10.51 15.33
CA PHE A 250 -16.35 -9.72 15.22
C PHE A 250 -16.29 -8.74 14.03
N ALA A 251 -16.59 -9.22 12.81
CA ALA A 251 -16.78 -8.34 11.65
C ALA A 251 -18.17 -7.69 11.72
N GLY A 252 -18.25 -6.39 11.42
CA GLY A 252 -19.54 -5.67 11.45
C GLY A 252 -20.25 -5.69 12.82
N GLY A 253 -19.54 -6.01 13.91
CA GLY A 253 -20.09 -6.10 15.26
C GLY A 253 -20.68 -7.47 15.64
N TYR A 254 -20.54 -8.49 14.79
CA TYR A 254 -21.05 -9.84 15.06
C TYR A 254 -19.99 -10.91 14.83
N ALA A 255 -20.07 -12.02 15.58
CA ALA A 255 -19.20 -13.17 15.41
C ALA A 255 -20.02 -14.46 15.29
N PRO A 256 -19.58 -15.43 14.48
CA PRO A 256 -20.14 -16.77 14.53
C PRO A 256 -19.72 -17.47 15.82
N ALA A 257 -20.64 -18.22 16.42
CA ALA A 257 -20.39 -19.07 17.58
C ALA A 257 -21.01 -20.46 17.37
N LEU A 258 -20.31 -21.48 17.82
CA LEU A 258 -20.76 -22.88 17.75
C LEU A 258 -21.11 -23.40 19.14
N LYS A 259 -22.25 -24.07 19.25
CA LYS A 259 -22.62 -24.85 20.43
C LYS A 259 -23.28 -26.17 20.02
N GLU A 260 -22.68 -27.29 20.36
CA GLU A 260 -23.19 -28.65 20.07
C GLU A 260 -23.58 -28.82 18.60
N SER A 261 -22.73 -28.34 17.67
CA SER A 261 -22.97 -28.33 16.22
C SER A 261 -24.03 -27.32 15.72
N ARG A 262 -24.64 -26.54 16.61
CA ARG A 262 -25.51 -25.41 16.26
C ARG A 262 -24.70 -24.14 16.07
N LEU A 263 -24.83 -23.53 14.89
CA LEU A 263 -24.16 -22.28 14.54
C LEU A 263 -25.10 -21.09 14.75
N MET A 264 -24.59 -20.02 15.33
CA MET A 264 -25.31 -18.79 15.60
C MET A 264 -24.40 -17.60 15.31
N MET A 265 -24.99 -16.45 14.96
CA MET A 265 -24.31 -15.16 15.06
C MET A 265 -24.62 -14.56 16.42
N ILE A 266 -23.58 -14.12 17.11
CA ILE A 266 -23.67 -13.44 18.41
C ILE A 266 -23.14 -12.01 18.30
N ASP A 267 -23.67 -11.12 19.13
CA ASP A 267 -23.03 -9.84 19.41
C ASP A 267 -21.94 -9.99 20.48
N SER A 268 -21.20 -8.92 20.75
CA SER A 268 -20.11 -8.91 21.73
C SER A 268 -20.56 -9.13 23.18
N ALA A 269 -21.87 -8.99 23.45
CA ALA A 269 -22.46 -9.37 24.73
C ALA A 269 -22.83 -10.87 24.79
N GLY A 270 -22.54 -11.64 23.74
CA GLY A 270 -22.88 -13.06 23.64
C GLY A 270 -24.33 -13.35 23.34
N LYS A 271 -25.13 -12.32 23.03
CA LYS A 271 -26.53 -12.52 22.69
C LYS A 271 -26.62 -13.06 21.27
N VAL A 272 -27.41 -14.11 21.09
CA VAL A 272 -27.73 -14.64 19.77
C VAL A 272 -28.57 -13.62 19.00
N VAL A 273 -28.03 -13.15 17.88
CA VAL A 273 -28.66 -12.22 16.95
C VAL A 273 -29.35 -12.99 15.82
N THR A 274 -28.65 -13.99 15.28
CA THR A 274 -29.16 -14.87 14.22
C THR A 274 -28.89 -16.32 14.60
N ASP A 275 -29.91 -17.16 14.64
CA ASP A 275 -29.75 -18.61 14.79
C ASP A 275 -29.73 -19.26 13.40
N ILE A 276 -28.58 -19.83 13.01
CA ILE A 276 -28.37 -20.41 11.68
C ILE A 276 -28.81 -21.89 11.66
N GLY A 277 -28.74 -22.58 12.79
CA GLY A 277 -29.21 -23.95 12.98
C GLY A 277 -28.11 -24.99 13.12
N ASP A 278 -28.46 -26.27 12.99
CA ASP A 278 -27.61 -27.40 13.39
C ASP A 278 -26.77 -28.00 12.23
N GLY A 279 -25.79 -28.83 12.60
CA GLY A 279 -24.99 -29.67 11.70
C GLY A 279 -23.62 -29.10 11.33
N PHE A 280 -23.20 -27.99 11.96
CA PHE A 280 -21.94 -27.32 11.71
C PHE A 280 -20.80 -27.92 12.52
N SER A 281 -19.59 -27.92 11.95
CA SER A 281 -18.43 -28.60 12.56
C SER A 281 -17.34 -27.64 13.03
N SER A 282 -17.11 -26.52 12.33
CA SER A 282 -16.10 -25.52 12.73
C SER A 282 -16.25 -24.20 11.96
N ILE A 283 -15.79 -23.11 12.58
CA ILE A 283 -15.58 -21.82 11.93
C ILE A 283 -14.11 -21.77 11.50
N ARG A 284 -13.84 -21.67 10.21
CA ARG A 284 -12.48 -21.85 9.67
C ARG A 284 -11.68 -20.56 9.67
N SER A 285 -12.20 -19.51 9.02
CA SER A 285 -11.49 -18.25 8.82
C SER A 285 -12.45 -17.09 8.58
N GLN A 286 -12.02 -15.89 8.95
CA GLN A 286 -12.64 -14.63 8.55
C GLN A 286 -11.83 -13.98 7.42
N VAL A 287 -12.51 -13.50 6.37
CA VAL A 287 -11.89 -12.84 5.21
C VAL A 287 -12.79 -11.69 4.75
N ASP A 288 -12.30 -10.46 4.83
CA ASP A 288 -12.95 -9.26 4.25
C ASP A 288 -14.45 -9.14 4.62
N GLY A 289 -14.73 -9.22 5.93
CA GLY A 289 -16.09 -9.19 6.49
C GLY A 289 -16.87 -10.51 6.46
N MET A 290 -16.38 -11.54 5.76
CA MET A 290 -17.08 -12.82 5.58
C MET A 290 -16.45 -13.96 6.39
N TYR A 291 -17.24 -15.01 6.65
CA TYR A 291 -16.81 -16.20 7.39
C TYR A 291 -16.89 -17.45 6.52
N ILE A 292 -15.77 -18.19 6.43
CA ILE A 292 -15.74 -19.54 5.86
C ILE A 292 -16.04 -20.54 6.98
N VAL A 293 -17.10 -21.33 6.82
CA VAL A 293 -17.61 -22.23 7.86
C VAL A 293 -17.80 -23.64 7.32
N ASN A 294 -17.53 -24.64 8.16
CA ASN A 294 -17.69 -26.05 7.85
C ASN A 294 -19.02 -26.59 8.39
N LYS A 295 -19.73 -27.35 7.57
CA LYS A 295 -20.91 -28.14 7.89
C LYS A 295 -20.66 -29.61 7.54
N GLY A 296 -20.29 -30.41 8.54
CA GLY A 296 -19.69 -31.72 8.29
C GLY A 296 -18.38 -31.59 7.53
N ASP A 297 -18.26 -32.29 6.40
CA ASP A 297 -17.09 -32.27 5.50
C ASP A 297 -17.18 -31.18 4.41
N LEU A 298 -18.26 -30.39 4.38
CA LEU A 298 -18.48 -29.36 3.38
C LEU A 298 -18.29 -27.96 3.97
N GLN A 299 -17.97 -27.00 3.11
CA GLN A 299 -17.73 -25.61 3.43
C GLN A 299 -18.76 -24.72 2.73
N GLY A 300 -19.06 -23.60 3.37
CA GLY A 300 -19.86 -22.50 2.84
C GLY A 300 -19.29 -21.16 3.33
N VAL A 301 -19.83 -20.07 2.78
CA VAL A 301 -19.47 -18.71 3.18
C VAL A 301 -20.71 -17.96 3.61
N MET A 302 -20.59 -17.19 4.67
CA MET A 302 -21.64 -16.30 5.15
C MET A 302 -21.07 -14.92 5.47
N ASP A 303 -21.92 -13.91 5.41
CA ASP A 303 -21.57 -12.55 5.84
C ASP A 303 -21.71 -12.36 7.36
N GLU A 304 -21.45 -11.15 7.84
CA GLU A 304 -21.57 -10.75 9.23
C GLU A 304 -22.99 -10.82 9.81
N THR A 305 -24.03 -10.89 8.96
CA THR A 305 -25.43 -11.03 9.41
C THR A 305 -25.83 -12.49 9.60
N GLY A 306 -25.01 -13.42 9.10
CA GLY A 306 -25.31 -14.84 9.00
C GLY A 306 -26.05 -15.22 7.72
N GLN A 307 -26.16 -14.31 6.75
CA GLN A 307 -26.68 -14.65 5.44
C GLN A 307 -25.66 -15.56 4.72
N ILE A 308 -26.14 -16.71 4.27
CA ILE A 308 -25.33 -17.66 3.50
C ILE A 308 -25.12 -17.07 2.10
N LEU A 309 -23.88 -16.67 1.81
CA LEU A 309 -23.44 -16.17 0.51
C LEU A 309 -23.12 -17.33 -0.43
N LEU A 310 -22.33 -18.30 0.06
CA LEU A 310 -22.03 -19.55 -0.65
C LEU A 310 -22.62 -20.72 0.15
N PRO A 311 -23.45 -21.58 -0.47
CA PRO A 311 -24.05 -22.71 0.22
C PRO A 311 -22.99 -23.71 0.70
N PHE A 312 -23.32 -24.48 1.73
CA PHE A 312 -22.48 -25.57 2.27
C PHE A 312 -22.44 -26.76 1.32
N SER A 313 -21.77 -26.59 0.18
CA SER A 313 -21.80 -27.51 -0.95
C SER A 313 -20.42 -27.76 -1.55
N TYR A 314 -19.36 -27.24 -0.93
CA TYR A 314 -17.98 -27.29 -1.44
C TYR A 314 -17.10 -28.09 -0.48
N GLN A 315 -16.15 -28.90 -0.97
CA GLN A 315 -15.17 -29.60 -0.12
C GLN A 315 -14.14 -28.64 0.47
N SER A 316 -13.77 -27.60 -0.27
CA SER A 316 -12.87 -26.56 0.19
C SER A 316 -13.21 -25.22 -0.46
N ILE A 317 -12.94 -24.13 0.23
CA ILE A 317 -13.08 -22.74 -0.24
C ILE A 317 -11.85 -21.96 0.23
N GLU A 318 -11.24 -21.22 -0.68
CA GLU A 318 -10.17 -20.27 -0.42
C GLU A 318 -10.55 -18.91 -1.00
N TYR A 319 -10.32 -17.84 -0.24
CA TYR A 319 -10.53 -16.49 -0.70
C TYR A 319 -9.21 -15.87 -1.15
N ASN A 320 -9.19 -15.26 -2.34
CA ASN A 320 -7.99 -14.64 -2.87
C ASN A 320 -8.35 -13.34 -3.62
N TYR A 321 -7.93 -12.19 -3.07
CA TYR A 321 -8.14 -10.85 -3.66
C TYR A 321 -9.57 -10.62 -4.21
N GLY A 322 -10.63 -11.01 -3.51
CA GLY A 322 -12.02 -10.75 -3.94
C GLY A 322 -12.68 -11.83 -4.79
N ILE A 323 -12.03 -12.97 -5.05
CA ILE A 323 -12.65 -14.16 -5.63
C ILE A 323 -12.60 -15.35 -4.66
N PHE A 324 -13.51 -16.31 -4.84
CA PHE A 324 -13.52 -17.58 -4.10
C PHE A 324 -13.11 -18.73 -5.01
N ASN A 325 -12.00 -19.38 -4.69
CA ASN A 325 -11.59 -20.66 -5.27
C ASN A 325 -12.19 -21.79 -4.45
N ALA A 326 -13.04 -22.62 -5.03
CA ALA A 326 -13.72 -23.71 -4.34
C ALA A 326 -13.55 -25.06 -5.04
N THR A 327 -13.67 -26.15 -4.30
CA THR A 327 -13.73 -27.52 -4.83
C THR A 327 -15.12 -28.10 -4.64
N LEU A 328 -15.76 -28.61 -5.69
CA LEU A 328 -17.04 -29.32 -5.60
C LEU A 328 -16.86 -30.74 -5.03
N PRO A 329 -17.94 -31.41 -4.55
CA PRO A 329 -17.87 -32.76 -3.97
C PRO A 329 -17.35 -33.85 -4.91
N ASN A 330 -17.38 -33.61 -6.22
CA ASN A 330 -16.82 -34.49 -7.23
C ASN A 330 -15.32 -34.22 -7.52
N GLY A 331 -14.67 -33.35 -6.73
CA GLY A 331 -13.29 -32.92 -6.89
C GLY A 331 -13.07 -31.85 -7.96
N GLN A 332 -14.11 -31.36 -8.63
CA GLN A 332 -13.96 -30.33 -9.67
C GLN A 332 -13.76 -28.95 -9.05
N PRO A 333 -12.71 -28.21 -9.45
CA PRO A 333 -12.51 -26.84 -8.99
C PRO A 333 -13.47 -25.86 -9.70
N VAL A 334 -13.85 -24.80 -9.00
CA VAL A 334 -14.70 -23.71 -9.49
C VAL A 334 -14.25 -22.39 -8.85
N THR A 335 -14.22 -21.32 -9.64
CA THR A 335 -14.00 -19.96 -9.13
C THR A 335 -15.33 -19.21 -9.15
N LEU A 336 -15.64 -18.55 -8.04
CA LEU A 336 -16.89 -17.85 -7.79
C LEU A 336 -16.60 -16.38 -7.46
N ASP A 337 -17.54 -15.50 -7.81
CA ASP A 337 -17.56 -14.13 -7.29
C ASP A 337 -18.06 -14.11 -5.83
N ARG A 338 -18.08 -12.92 -5.22
CA ARG A 338 -18.54 -12.77 -3.83
C ARG A 338 -20.00 -13.11 -3.59
N LEU A 339 -20.81 -13.17 -4.65
CA LEU A 339 -22.23 -13.51 -4.59
C LEU A 339 -22.46 -15.01 -4.87
N GLY A 340 -21.38 -15.80 -5.00
CA GLY A 340 -21.45 -17.22 -5.29
C GLY A 340 -21.78 -17.55 -6.75
N LYS A 341 -21.73 -16.57 -7.66
CA LYS A 341 -21.90 -16.82 -9.09
C LYS A 341 -20.61 -17.41 -9.66
N THR A 342 -20.73 -18.50 -10.41
CA THR A 342 -19.60 -19.07 -11.15
C THR A 342 -19.05 -18.07 -12.15
N ILE A 343 -17.76 -17.76 -11.97
CA ILE A 343 -16.94 -17.02 -12.90
C ILE A 343 -16.37 -18.01 -13.93
N VAL A 344 -15.68 -19.05 -13.44
CA VAL A 344 -15.05 -20.08 -14.27
C VAL A 344 -15.04 -21.45 -13.59
N ASN A 345 -15.04 -22.51 -14.39
CA ASN A 345 -14.87 -23.89 -13.90
C ASN A 345 -13.36 -24.24 -13.88
N GLY A 346 -12.71 -23.89 -12.77
CA GLY A 346 -11.27 -24.03 -12.56
C GLY A 346 -10.84 -23.27 -11.33
N TYR A 347 -9.61 -23.49 -10.85
CA TYR A 347 -8.97 -22.53 -9.95
C TYR A 347 -8.45 -21.36 -10.77
N ALA A 348 -8.73 -20.16 -10.31
CA ALA A 348 -8.26 -18.93 -10.90
C ALA A 348 -7.31 -18.22 -9.94
N TYR A 349 -6.31 -17.56 -10.52
CA TYR A 349 -5.50 -16.60 -9.79
C TYR A 349 -5.88 -15.21 -10.25
N ARG A 350 -6.30 -14.37 -9.29
CA ARG A 350 -6.51 -12.95 -9.52
C ARG A 350 -5.20 -12.20 -9.37
N CYS A 351 -5.00 -11.27 -10.27
CA CYS A 351 -3.69 -10.66 -10.50
C CYS A 351 -3.59 -9.35 -9.74
N LYS A 352 -2.46 -9.12 -9.08
CA LYS A 352 -2.21 -7.87 -8.35
C LYS A 352 -2.20 -6.72 -9.37
N ASN A 353 -3.08 -5.74 -9.19
CA ASN A 353 -3.22 -4.54 -10.05
C ASN A 353 -3.88 -4.75 -11.43
N ALA A 354 -4.47 -5.92 -11.72
CA ALA A 354 -5.22 -6.14 -12.96
C ALA A 354 -6.53 -6.92 -12.71
N GLU A 355 -7.60 -6.53 -13.41
CA GLU A 355 -8.94 -7.14 -13.37
C GLU A 355 -9.04 -8.44 -14.17
N LEU A 356 -7.99 -9.27 -14.11
CA LEU A 356 -7.85 -10.48 -14.92
C LEU A 356 -7.71 -11.70 -14.04
N LEU A 357 -8.16 -12.82 -14.59
CA LEU A 357 -8.11 -14.14 -14.00
C LEU A 357 -7.38 -15.08 -14.95
N VAL A 358 -6.31 -15.69 -14.46
CA VAL A 358 -5.63 -16.78 -15.16
C VAL A 358 -6.12 -18.10 -14.60
N VAL A 359 -6.60 -18.97 -15.49
CA VAL A 359 -7.32 -20.20 -15.15
C VAL A 359 -6.69 -21.40 -15.84
N GLY A 360 -6.27 -22.41 -15.06
CA GLY A 360 -5.80 -23.69 -15.58
C GLY A 360 -4.77 -23.57 -16.71
N ASP A 361 -4.91 -24.41 -17.75
CA ASP A 361 -4.07 -24.52 -18.96
C ASP A 361 -4.01 -23.22 -19.81
N ASN A 362 -3.55 -22.14 -19.19
CA ASN A 362 -3.29 -20.83 -19.77
C ASN A 362 -4.52 -20.25 -20.50
N ALA A 363 -5.67 -20.25 -19.82
CA ALA A 363 -6.83 -19.48 -20.25
C ALA A 363 -6.90 -18.15 -19.49
N LEU A 364 -7.39 -17.10 -20.16
CA LEU A 364 -7.56 -15.77 -19.57
C LEU A 364 -9.04 -15.41 -19.56
N TYR A 365 -9.52 -14.98 -18.41
CA TYR A 365 -10.88 -14.48 -18.21
C TYR A 365 -10.81 -13.09 -17.57
N ASP A 366 -11.83 -12.27 -17.80
CA ASP A 366 -12.05 -11.14 -16.90
C ASP A 366 -12.65 -11.63 -15.57
N ILE A 367 -12.71 -10.75 -14.58
CA ILE A 367 -13.32 -11.03 -13.27
C ILE A 367 -14.84 -11.32 -13.32
N TYR A 368 -15.48 -11.19 -14.49
CA TYR A 368 -16.89 -11.48 -14.70
C TYR A 368 -17.14 -12.85 -15.34
N GLY A 369 -16.07 -13.55 -15.72
CA GLY A 369 -16.13 -14.87 -16.34
C GLY A 369 -16.26 -14.82 -17.86
N LYS A 370 -16.05 -13.66 -18.48
CA LYS A 370 -15.92 -13.58 -19.94
C LYS A 370 -14.57 -14.16 -20.32
N GLU A 371 -14.61 -15.16 -21.18
CA GLU A 371 -13.39 -15.70 -21.79
C GLU A 371 -12.78 -14.64 -22.71
N LEU A 372 -11.54 -14.25 -22.39
CA LEU A 372 -10.73 -13.33 -23.19
C LEU A 372 -9.76 -14.13 -24.06
N VAL A 373 -9.21 -15.20 -23.50
CA VAL A 373 -8.29 -16.11 -24.19
C VAL A 373 -8.68 -17.56 -23.87
N PRO A 374 -9.09 -18.35 -24.87
CA PRO A 374 -9.45 -19.75 -24.64
C PRO A 374 -8.25 -20.58 -24.22
N LYS A 375 -8.55 -21.59 -23.41
CA LYS A 375 -7.62 -22.65 -23.01
C LYS A 375 -6.85 -23.23 -24.20
N GLY A 376 -5.54 -23.34 -24.06
CA GLY A 376 -4.66 -23.93 -25.08
C GLY A 376 -4.46 -23.07 -26.34
N LYS A 377 -4.95 -21.82 -26.39
CA LYS A 377 -4.61 -20.88 -27.48
C LYS A 377 -3.12 -20.57 -27.49
N TYR A 378 -2.53 -20.46 -26.30
CA TYR A 378 -1.12 -20.20 -26.02
C TYR A 378 -0.58 -21.27 -25.06
N ASP A 379 0.72 -21.55 -25.18
CA ASP A 379 1.45 -22.54 -24.37
C ASP A 379 1.73 -22.02 -22.96
N SER A 380 1.83 -20.70 -22.79
CA SER A 380 1.86 -20.02 -21.48
C SER A 380 1.19 -18.66 -21.55
N ILE A 381 0.61 -18.25 -20.42
CA ILE A 381 0.14 -16.88 -20.17
C ILE A 381 0.86 -16.38 -18.92
N SER A 382 1.57 -15.26 -19.05
CA SER A 382 2.20 -14.51 -18.00
C SER A 382 1.66 -13.08 -18.02
N LEU A 383 1.66 -12.41 -16.88
CA LEU A 383 1.07 -11.08 -16.76
C LEU A 383 2.19 -10.08 -16.55
N GLY A 384 2.18 -9.04 -17.38
CA GLY A 384 3.06 -7.88 -17.23
C GLY A 384 2.39 -6.82 -16.36
N ASP A 385 3.15 -5.78 -16.05
CA ASP A 385 2.63 -4.60 -15.36
C ASP A 385 1.69 -3.79 -16.28
N TYR A 386 0.87 -2.91 -15.68
CA TYR A 386 0.01 -1.95 -16.38
C TYR A 386 -1.03 -2.56 -17.34
N GLY A 387 -1.52 -3.76 -17.06
CA GLY A 387 -2.61 -4.38 -17.82
C GLY A 387 -2.19 -5.08 -19.11
N PHE A 388 -0.91 -5.44 -19.25
CA PHE A 388 -0.42 -6.27 -20.35
C PHE A 388 -0.36 -7.75 -19.98
N VAL A 389 -0.55 -8.60 -20.98
CA VAL A 389 -0.47 -10.06 -20.85
C VAL A 389 0.56 -10.57 -21.83
N VAL A 390 1.65 -11.16 -21.34
CA VAL A 390 2.68 -11.83 -22.14
C VAL A 390 2.23 -13.27 -22.39
N VAL A 391 2.22 -13.70 -23.64
CA VAL A 391 1.79 -15.05 -24.02
C VAL A 391 2.87 -15.76 -24.80
N SER A 392 2.94 -17.09 -24.76
CA SER A 392 3.88 -17.87 -25.59
C SER A 392 3.17 -18.89 -26.46
N LYS A 393 3.72 -19.18 -27.64
CA LYS A 393 3.26 -20.23 -28.55
C LYS A 393 4.42 -20.70 -29.42
N ASN A 394 4.69 -22.01 -29.46
CA ASN A 394 5.78 -22.63 -30.21
C ASN A 394 7.14 -21.95 -29.95
N ASP A 395 7.51 -21.80 -28.67
CA ASP A 395 8.74 -21.15 -28.20
C ASP A 395 8.90 -19.67 -28.63
N SER A 396 7.83 -19.04 -29.12
CA SER A 396 7.77 -17.61 -29.43
C SER A 396 6.81 -16.89 -28.50
N TYR A 397 7.03 -15.60 -28.25
CA TYR A 397 6.23 -14.79 -27.34
C TYR A 397 5.45 -13.70 -28.07
N GLY A 398 4.28 -13.36 -27.53
CA GLY A 398 3.37 -12.33 -27.98
C GLY A 398 2.83 -11.56 -26.79
N ILE A 399 2.03 -10.52 -27.06
CA ILE A 399 1.51 -9.61 -26.05
C ILE A 399 0.05 -9.33 -26.35
N LEU A 400 -0.78 -9.36 -25.30
CA LEU A 400 -2.18 -8.99 -25.34
C LEU A 400 -2.43 -7.79 -24.43
N ASN A 401 -3.50 -7.05 -24.71
CA ASN A 401 -4.04 -6.10 -23.76
C ASN A 401 -4.86 -6.83 -22.69
N ALA A 402 -5.35 -6.08 -21.69
CA ALA A 402 -6.20 -6.61 -20.64
C ALA A 402 -7.50 -7.24 -21.16
N ASP A 403 -8.00 -6.84 -22.33
CA ASP A 403 -9.18 -7.46 -22.95
C ASP A 403 -8.87 -8.78 -23.70
N GLY A 404 -7.62 -9.28 -23.64
CA GLY A 404 -7.15 -10.44 -24.39
C GLY A 404 -6.99 -10.22 -25.90
N HIS A 405 -7.10 -8.97 -26.37
CA HIS A 405 -6.81 -8.63 -27.76
C HIS A 405 -5.31 -8.68 -27.99
N GLU A 406 -4.93 -9.34 -29.08
CA GLU A 406 -3.54 -9.43 -29.49
C GLU A 406 -3.04 -8.04 -29.91
N LEU A 407 -2.08 -7.55 -29.13
CA LEU A 407 -1.32 -6.34 -29.38
C LEU A 407 -0.07 -6.67 -30.22
N TYR A 408 0.55 -7.81 -29.89
CA TYR A 408 1.68 -8.36 -30.61
C TYR A 408 1.56 -9.88 -30.77
N PRO A 409 1.65 -10.44 -31.98
CA PRO A 409 1.56 -11.89 -32.20
C PRO A 409 2.77 -12.64 -31.65
N CYS A 410 2.61 -13.95 -31.39
CA CYS A 410 3.72 -14.83 -30.97
C CYS A 410 4.80 -14.98 -32.05
N GLN A 411 5.76 -14.06 -32.09
CA GLN A 411 6.85 -14.03 -33.07
C GLN A 411 8.22 -13.73 -32.42
N LEU A 412 8.21 -13.33 -31.14
CA LEU A 412 9.40 -12.97 -30.38
C LEU A 412 10.12 -14.22 -29.88
N THR A 413 11.39 -14.44 -30.22
CA THR A 413 12.17 -15.59 -29.72
C THR A 413 12.92 -15.25 -28.41
N ALA A 414 12.30 -14.42 -27.56
CA ALA A 414 12.95 -13.74 -26.44
C ALA A 414 13.42 -14.66 -25.32
N THR A 415 14.41 -14.16 -24.58
CA THR A 415 14.72 -14.62 -23.21
C THR A 415 14.19 -13.67 -22.12
N GLY A 416 13.56 -12.54 -22.48
CA GLY A 416 12.94 -11.61 -21.53
C GLY A 416 12.07 -10.55 -22.20
N ILE A 417 10.92 -10.26 -21.60
CA ILE A 417 9.95 -9.24 -22.02
C ILE A 417 9.57 -8.42 -20.77
N ALA A 418 9.69 -7.10 -20.85
CA ALA A 418 9.18 -6.17 -19.86
C ALA A 418 8.27 -5.16 -20.56
N SER A 419 7.15 -4.79 -19.93
CA SER A 419 6.18 -3.86 -20.52
C SER A 419 5.76 -2.77 -19.55
N ALA A 420 5.59 -1.55 -20.06
CA ALA A 420 5.10 -0.40 -19.30
C ALA A 420 4.16 0.43 -20.16
N ARG A 421 2.89 0.60 -19.72
CA ARG A 421 1.74 1.34 -20.31
C ARG A 421 1.51 1.33 -21.83
N SER A 422 2.53 1.54 -22.66
CA SER A 422 2.46 1.56 -24.12
C SER A 422 3.74 1.05 -24.80
N GLN A 423 4.66 0.44 -24.07
CA GLN A 423 5.98 0.02 -24.55
C GLN A 423 6.32 -1.40 -24.12
N ILE A 424 7.14 -2.05 -24.93
CA ILE A 424 7.61 -3.41 -24.75
C ILE A 424 9.13 -3.43 -24.94
N LEU A 425 9.86 -3.63 -23.86
CA LEU A 425 11.27 -3.97 -23.90
C LEU A 425 11.40 -5.46 -24.19
N TYR A 426 12.08 -5.79 -25.28
CA TYR A 426 12.24 -7.16 -25.74
C TYR A 426 13.71 -7.48 -26.02
N LYS A 427 14.15 -8.69 -25.66
CA LYS A 427 15.54 -9.15 -25.76
C LYS A 427 15.68 -10.42 -26.60
N GLU A 428 16.34 -10.30 -27.76
CA GLU A 428 16.64 -11.40 -28.68
C GLU A 428 18.16 -11.58 -28.84
N ASN A 429 18.67 -12.79 -28.64
CA ASN A 429 20.11 -13.09 -28.77
C ASN A 429 21.02 -12.10 -28.01
N PHE A 430 20.60 -11.70 -26.80
CA PHE A 430 21.24 -10.69 -25.94
C PHE A 430 21.20 -9.24 -26.45
N ILE A 431 20.51 -8.97 -27.55
CA ILE A 431 20.31 -7.65 -28.12
C ILE A 431 18.90 -7.17 -27.78
N ASN A 432 18.80 -6.00 -27.15
CA ASN A 432 17.51 -5.42 -26.76
C ASN A 432 16.98 -4.50 -27.87
N GLY A 433 15.66 -4.46 -28.01
CA GLY A 433 14.90 -3.50 -28.82
C GLY A 433 13.70 -2.98 -28.02
N LEU A 434 13.14 -1.87 -28.46
CA LEU A 434 11.93 -1.30 -27.88
C LEU A 434 10.84 -1.31 -28.94
N LEU A 435 9.71 -1.94 -28.63
CA LEU A 435 8.51 -1.90 -29.45
C LEU A 435 7.47 -1.02 -28.74
N ASP A 436 6.59 -0.39 -29.50
CA ASP A 436 5.33 0.09 -28.94
C ASP A 436 4.34 -1.07 -28.82
N ILE A 437 3.21 -0.83 -28.14
CA ILE A 437 2.15 -1.83 -27.98
C ILE A 437 1.44 -2.25 -29.26
N SER A 438 1.69 -1.60 -30.40
CA SER A 438 1.22 -2.09 -31.70
C SER A 438 2.22 -3.06 -32.35
N GLY A 439 3.41 -3.21 -31.77
CA GLY A 439 4.49 -4.00 -32.34
C GLY A 439 5.42 -3.22 -33.25
N GLU A 440 5.21 -1.92 -33.40
CA GLU A 440 6.07 -1.08 -34.22
C GLU A 440 7.36 -0.79 -33.46
N LEU A 441 8.46 -0.78 -34.21
CA LEU A 441 9.80 -0.60 -33.65
C LEU A 441 10.00 0.87 -33.24
N VAL A 442 10.13 1.10 -31.94
CA VAL A 442 10.45 2.41 -31.37
C VAL A 442 11.97 2.62 -31.30
N VAL A 443 12.71 1.55 -30.94
CA VAL A 443 14.18 1.55 -30.93
C VAL A 443 14.69 0.29 -31.60
N ASP A 444 15.47 0.47 -32.68
CA ASP A 444 16.08 -0.64 -33.42
C ASP A 444 16.99 -1.50 -32.54
N PHE A 445 16.95 -2.81 -32.80
CA PHE A 445 17.84 -3.78 -32.16
C PHE A 445 19.31 -3.41 -32.34
N GLY A 446 20.04 -3.39 -31.24
CA GLY A 446 21.50 -3.16 -31.25
C GLY A 446 21.90 -1.72 -31.51
N LYS A 447 20.93 -0.81 -31.72
CA LYS A 447 21.19 0.64 -31.74
C LYS A 447 21.71 1.12 -30.39
N TYR A 448 21.09 0.63 -29.31
CA TYR A 448 21.48 0.88 -27.92
C TYR A 448 21.48 -0.40 -27.10
N ILE A 449 22.18 -0.38 -25.97
CA ILE A 449 22.06 -1.39 -24.92
C ILE A 449 21.02 -0.85 -23.93
N LEU A 450 19.79 -1.35 -23.98
CA LEU A 450 18.71 -0.90 -23.10
C LEU A 450 18.85 -1.56 -21.71
N TYR A 451 18.81 -0.78 -20.64
CA TYR A 451 19.00 -1.25 -19.27
C TYR A 451 17.67 -1.42 -18.53
N ASP A 452 16.86 -0.35 -18.43
CA ASP A 452 15.63 -0.36 -17.64
C ASP A 452 14.59 0.64 -18.16
N ILE A 453 13.30 0.34 -17.96
CA ILE A 453 12.18 1.27 -18.19
C ILE A 453 11.80 1.88 -16.83
N LEU A 454 11.99 3.19 -16.70
CA LEU A 454 11.70 3.96 -15.50
C LEU A 454 10.19 4.16 -15.30
N PRO A 455 9.70 4.47 -14.08
CA PRO A 455 8.29 4.75 -13.80
C PRO A 455 7.62 5.76 -14.75
N SER A 456 8.33 6.79 -15.21
CA SER A 456 7.82 7.74 -16.22
C SER A 456 7.69 7.17 -17.64
N GLY A 457 8.20 5.97 -17.89
CA GLY A 457 8.31 5.31 -19.19
C GLY A 457 9.56 5.68 -19.98
N PHE A 458 10.48 6.48 -19.44
CA PHE A 458 11.80 6.73 -20.03
C PHE A 458 12.71 5.50 -19.89
N ILE A 459 13.66 5.34 -20.79
CA ILE A 459 14.49 4.14 -20.87
C ILE A 459 15.95 4.52 -20.65
N THR A 460 16.58 3.93 -19.64
CA THR A 460 18.03 4.05 -19.47
C THR A 460 18.74 3.18 -20.49
N ALA A 461 19.75 3.72 -21.17
CA ALA A 461 20.38 3.06 -22.30
C ALA A 461 21.87 3.36 -22.41
N GLY A 462 22.67 2.44 -22.94
CA GLY A 462 24.08 2.65 -23.28
C GLY A 462 24.32 2.66 -24.78
N SER A 463 25.43 3.29 -25.21
CA SER A 463 25.86 3.22 -26.61
C SER A 463 26.32 1.80 -26.97
N SER A 464 25.98 1.36 -28.18
CA SER A 464 26.45 0.08 -28.71
C SER A 464 27.99 0.06 -28.80
N GLY A 465 28.63 -0.89 -28.12
CA GLY A 465 30.08 -1.08 -28.13
C GLY A 465 30.88 -0.35 -27.04
N THR A 466 30.26 0.50 -26.21
CA THR A 466 30.90 1.08 -25.01
C THR A 466 30.16 0.61 -23.77
N ALA A 467 30.75 -0.34 -23.04
CA ALA A 467 30.21 -0.76 -21.76
C ALA A 467 30.40 0.35 -20.70
N GLY A 468 29.33 0.68 -19.97
CA GLY A 468 29.39 1.49 -18.75
C GLY A 468 28.78 2.89 -18.83
N ASN A 469 28.73 3.51 -20.02
CA ASN A 469 28.14 4.85 -20.15
C ASN A 469 26.64 4.79 -20.44
N MET A 470 25.85 5.38 -19.55
CA MET A 470 24.41 5.56 -19.61
C MET A 470 24.00 6.89 -20.25
N GLY A 471 22.88 6.82 -20.94
CA GLY A 471 22.09 7.87 -21.54
C GLY A 471 20.61 7.55 -21.30
N LEU A 472 19.74 8.44 -21.74
CA LEU A 472 18.31 8.32 -21.52
C LEU A 472 17.59 8.47 -22.85
N LEU A 473 16.77 7.47 -23.17
CA LEU A 473 15.83 7.50 -24.27
C LEU A 473 14.46 7.89 -23.73
N SER A 474 13.75 8.71 -24.47
CA SER A 474 12.35 8.97 -24.22
C SER A 474 11.47 7.76 -24.56
N PRO A 475 10.21 7.73 -24.08
CA PRO A 475 9.20 6.73 -24.43
C PRO A 475 9.02 6.49 -25.93
N ASP A 476 9.26 7.51 -26.75
CA ASP A 476 9.19 7.49 -28.20
C ASP A 476 10.54 7.21 -28.90
N GLY A 477 11.53 6.70 -28.16
CA GLY A 477 12.80 6.19 -28.68
C GLY A 477 13.84 7.26 -29.03
N VAL A 478 13.62 8.51 -28.63
CA VAL A 478 14.54 9.62 -28.90
C VAL A 478 15.59 9.70 -27.80
N LEU A 479 16.87 9.77 -28.16
CA LEU A 479 17.95 9.98 -27.19
C LEU A 479 17.90 11.43 -26.67
N VAL A 480 17.35 11.61 -25.48
CA VAL A 480 17.23 12.91 -24.81
C VAL A 480 18.47 13.25 -24.00
N ILE A 481 19.09 12.26 -23.34
CA ILE A 481 20.35 12.41 -22.62
C ILE A 481 21.41 11.51 -23.28
N PRO A 482 22.51 12.07 -23.80
CA PRO A 482 23.56 11.28 -24.46
C PRO A 482 24.22 10.23 -23.55
N CYS A 483 24.59 9.08 -24.12
CA CYS A 483 25.22 7.95 -23.42
C CYS A 483 26.66 8.25 -22.97
N THR A 484 26.81 9.07 -21.94
CA THR A 484 28.10 9.63 -21.51
C THR A 484 28.23 9.75 -19.98
N TYR A 485 27.30 9.19 -19.22
CA TYR A 485 27.23 9.28 -17.76
C TYR A 485 27.42 7.91 -17.13
N ASP A 486 27.99 7.83 -15.93
CA ASP A 486 28.15 6.56 -15.22
C ASP A 486 26.82 6.06 -14.65
N SER A 487 25.92 6.99 -14.30
CA SER A 487 24.57 6.67 -13.83
C SER A 487 23.57 7.78 -14.17
N ILE A 488 22.31 7.38 -14.28
CA ILE A 488 21.14 8.26 -14.41
C ILE A 488 20.09 7.80 -13.42
N GLN A 489 19.63 8.72 -12.57
CA GLN A 489 18.58 8.48 -11.58
C GLN A 489 17.39 9.40 -11.88
N GLU A 490 16.19 8.83 -11.99
CA GLU A 490 14.95 9.57 -12.09
C GLU A 490 14.57 10.22 -10.75
N LEU A 491 14.11 11.45 -10.84
CA LEU A 491 13.42 12.17 -9.79
C LEU A 491 12.02 12.55 -10.28
N PRO A 492 11.01 12.53 -9.41
CA PRO A 492 9.69 12.97 -9.81
C PRO A 492 9.68 14.42 -10.32
N GLY A 493 8.66 14.81 -11.06
CA GLY A 493 8.55 16.10 -11.73
C GLY A 493 9.25 16.21 -13.08
N GLY A 494 9.79 15.12 -13.60
CA GLY A 494 10.52 15.09 -14.86
C GLY A 494 11.94 15.63 -14.72
N TYR A 495 12.68 15.15 -13.73
CA TYR A 495 14.09 15.51 -13.52
C TYR A 495 14.97 14.27 -13.43
N PHE A 496 16.23 14.41 -13.82
CA PHE A 496 17.20 13.33 -13.82
C PHE A 496 18.52 13.80 -13.22
N VAL A 497 18.97 13.09 -12.17
CA VAL A 497 20.34 13.26 -11.67
C VAL A 497 21.25 12.40 -12.52
N THR A 498 22.31 12.99 -13.06
CA THR A 498 23.32 12.26 -13.83
C THR A 498 24.68 12.42 -13.17
N SER A 499 25.49 11.35 -13.22
CA SER A 499 26.83 11.34 -12.64
C SER A 499 27.90 11.08 -13.69
N ARG A 500 29.04 11.76 -13.59
CA ARG A 500 30.29 11.41 -14.29
C ARG A 500 31.46 11.57 -13.31
N GLY A 501 32.06 10.45 -12.92
CA GLY A 501 32.95 10.38 -11.77
C GLY A 501 32.23 10.84 -10.50
N TYR A 502 32.82 11.82 -9.82
CA TYR A 502 32.21 12.46 -8.64
C TYR A 502 31.31 13.65 -8.99
N ASP A 503 31.31 14.10 -10.25
CA ASP A 503 30.50 15.23 -10.67
C ASP A 503 29.05 14.79 -10.87
N ARG A 504 28.13 15.52 -10.23
CA ARG A 504 26.69 15.32 -10.38
C ARG A 504 26.04 16.58 -10.93
N GLN A 505 25.03 16.39 -11.75
CA GLN A 505 24.25 17.47 -12.35
C GLN A 505 22.78 17.07 -12.47
N LEU A 506 21.92 18.06 -12.63
CA LEU A 506 20.48 17.88 -12.79
C LEU A 506 20.08 18.27 -14.20
N LEU A 507 19.41 17.38 -14.92
CA LEU A 507 18.76 17.67 -16.19
C LEU A 507 17.23 17.56 -16.06
N ASP A 508 16.52 18.26 -16.92
CA ASP A 508 15.07 18.08 -17.07
C ASP A 508 14.74 16.89 -17.99
N ILE A 509 13.46 16.56 -18.08
CA ILE A 509 12.89 15.49 -18.93
C ILE A 509 13.11 15.68 -20.44
N ASN A 510 13.52 16.88 -20.86
CA ASN A 510 13.89 17.17 -22.24
C ASN A 510 15.41 17.12 -22.46
N GLY A 511 16.20 16.78 -21.43
CA GLY A 511 17.66 16.73 -21.48
C GLY A 511 18.35 18.10 -21.34
N ASN A 512 17.63 19.14 -20.93
CA ASN A 512 18.23 20.45 -20.70
C ASN A 512 18.93 20.49 -19.34
N LEU A 513 20.09 21.13 -19.27
CA LEU A 513 20.80 21.33 -18.01
C LEU A 513 20.03 22.30 -17.10
N VAL A 514 19.66 21.83 -15.91
CA VAL A 514 18.98 22.61 -14.88
C VAL A 514 19.97 23.07 -13.83
N ILE A 515 20.83 22.15 -13.36
CA ILE A 515 21.91 22.44 -12.40
C ILE A 515 23.20 21.84 -12.93
N GLY A 516 24.22 22.69 -13.11
CA GLY A 516 25.54 22.31 -13.63
C GLY A 516 26.33 21.36 -12.73
N ALA A 517 27.21 20.59 -13.36
CA ALA A 517 28.23 19.79 -12.68
C ALA A 517 29.06 20.66 -11.72
N GLY A 518 29.31 20.15 -10.51
CA GLY A 518 30.11 20.83 -9.49
C GLY A 518 29.41 21.97 -8.74
N VAL A 519 28.15 22.30 -9.08
CA VAL A 519 27.36 23.29 -8.32
C VAL A 519 26.95 22.73 -6.96
N TYR A 520 26.45 21.49 -6.96
CA TYR A 520 26.13 20.73 -5.75
C TYR A 520 26.87 19.38 -5.80
N GLN A 521 27.33 18.94 -4.64
CA GLN A 521 28.04 17.68 -4.42
C GLN A 521 27.10 16.48 -4.45
N ASP A 522 25.84 16.67 -4.03
CA ASP A 522 24.87 15.58 -3.92
C ASP A 522 23.42 16.10 -3.96
N PHE A 523 22.50 15.19 -4.28
CA PHE A 523 21.06 15.39 -4.34
C PHE A 523 20.37 14.23 -3.61
N CYS A 524 19.39 14.51 -2.76
CA CYS A 524 18.58 13.47 -2.12
C CYS A 524 17.16 13.98 -1.83
N ALA A 525 16.26 13.06 -1.44
CA ALA A 525 14.89 13.32 -0.97
C ALA A 525 14.08 14.29 -1.84
N TYR A 526 13.17 13.73 -2.66
CA TYR A 526 12.26 14.51 -3.48
C TYR A 526 10.81 14.38 -3.01
N GLU A 527 10.13 15.50 -2.75
CA GLU A 527 8.68 15.54 -2.56
C GLU A 527 8.09 16.82 -3.15
N LYS A 528 7.10 16.67 -4.04
CA LYS A 528 6.29 17.79 -4.60
C LYS A 528 7.15 18.97 -5.09
N GLY A 529 8.26 18.68 -5.76
CA GLY A 529 9.19 19.69 -6.29
C GLY A 529 10.27 20.16 -5.33
N LEU A 530 10.29 19.71 -4.08
CA LEU A 530 11.34 20.02 -3.12
C LEU A 530 12.42 18.95 -3.17
N ILE A 531 13.68 19.35 -3.34
CA ILE A 531 14.85 18.48 -3.41
C ILE A 531 15.93 18.95 -2.44
N CYS A 532 16.52 18.03 -1.69
CA CYS A 532 17.66 18.34 -0.84
C CYS A 532 18.94 18.37 -1.68
N VAL A 533 19.75 19.42 -1.52
CA VAL A 533 20.98 19.67 -2.27
C VAL A 533 22.16 19.86 -1.33
N LYS A 534 23.32 19.29 -1.65
CA LYS A 534 24.52 19.38 -0.82
C LYS A 534 25.57 20.30 -1.42
N LYS A 535 26.05 21.29 -0.68
CA LYS A 535 27.14 22.18 -1.06
C LYS A 535 28.10 22.36 0.12
N ASP A 536 29.40 22.30 -0.12
CA ASP A 536 30.44 22.49 0.89
C ASP A 536 30.26 21.61 2.15
N GLY A 537 29.80 20.36 1.95
CA GLY A 537 29.55 19.41 3.02
C GLY A 537 28.20 19.57 3.73
N LYS A 538 27.41 20.61 3.40
CA LYS A 538 26.16 20.96 4.06
C LYS A 538 24.96 20.82 3.14
N TRP A 539 23.83 20.40 3.69
CA TRP A 539 22.55 20.25 3.00
C TRP A 539 21.70 21.51 3.07
N GLY A 540 20.98 21.77 1.99
CA GLY A 540 19.94 22.80 1.86
C GLY A 540 18.76 22.23 1.07
N LEU A 541 17.74 23.05 0.83
CA LEU A 541 16.50 22.64 0.17
C LEU A 541 16.21 23.56 -1.00
N LEU A 542 15.92 22.97 -2.16
CA LEU A 542 15.64 23.66 -3.40
C LEU A 542 14.24 23.29 -3.90
N LYS A 543 13.49 24.27 -4.42
CA LYS A 543 12.22 24.07 -5.09
C LYS A 543 12.38 24.12 -6.60
N LEU A 544 12.12 23.00 -7.24
CA LEU A 544 11.99 22.86 -8.67
C LEU A 544 10.52 23.08 -9.08
N PRO A 545 10.24 23.67 -10.24
CA PRO A 545 8.93 23.60 -10.87
C PRO A 545 8.77 22.27 -11.62
N GLY A 546 7.57 21.76 -11.86
CA GLY A 546 7.45 20.60 -12.75
C GLY A 546 7.74 20.97 -14.21
N VAL A 547 8.22 20.01 -15.01
CA VAL A 547 8.60 20.25 -16.41
C VAL A 547 7.72 19.46 -17.36
N LEU A 548 7.27 20.10 -18.43
CA LEU A 548 6.52 19.45 -19.49
C LEU A 548 7.48 18.73 -20.45
N TYR A 549 7.33 17.41 -20.61
CA TYR A 549 7.99 16.69 -21.70
C TYR A 549 7.42 17.11 -23.06
N ARG A 550 8.31 17.42 -24.00
CA ARG A 550 7.97 17.81 -25.36
C ARG A 550 8.46 16.75 -26.34
N SER A 551 7.68 15.67 -26.47
CA SER A 551 7.95 14.61 -27.44
C SER A 551 8.16 15.17 -28.85
N PRO A 552 9.31 14.91 -29.49
CA PRO A 552 9.54 15.27 -30.89
C PRO A 552 8.67 14.45 -31.85
N ASN A 553 8.39 13.18 -31.54
CA ASN A 553 7.65 12.28 -32.43
C ASN A 553 6.13 12.37 -32.24
N SER A 554 5.65 12.75 -31.06
CA SER A 554 4.23 12.94 -30.74
C SER A 554 3.99 14.24 -29.96
N PRO A 555 4.24 15.41 -30.58
CA PRO A 555 4.05 16.67 -29.88
C PRO A 555 2.57 16.89 -29.55
N ALA A 556 2.35 17.49 -28.37
CA ALA A 556 1.03 18.02 -28.00
C ALA A 556 0.55 19.02 -29.06
N SER A 557 -0.77 19.13 -29.23
CA SER A 557 -1.31 20.13 -30.15
C SER A 557 -0.92 21.54 -29.69
N ASN A 558 -0.49 22.40 -30.62
CA ASN A 558 0.02 23.74 -30.33
C ASN A 558 -0.90 24.58 -29.43
N TRP A 559 -2.22 24.46 -29.60
CA TRP A 559 -3.21 25.19 -28.80
C TRP A 559 -3.22 24.77 -27.32
N ALA A 560 -2.77 23.56 -26.98
CA ALA A 560 -2.79 23.04 -25.63
C ALA A 560 -1.47 23.21 -24.87
N VAL A 561 -0.36 23.38 -25.59
CA VAL A 561 0.98 23.53 -24.99
C VAL A 561 1.02 24.59 -23.87
N PRO A 562 0.38 25.76 -24.00
CA PRO A 562 0.39 26.75 -22.92
C PRO A 562 -0.24 26.23 -21.62
N GLU A 563 -1.39 25.55 -21.70
CA GLU A 563 -2.09 25.05 -20.51
C GLU A 563 -1.40 23.81 -19.93
N LEU A 564 -0.91 22.90 -20.78
CA LEU A 564 -0.10 21.77 -20.34
C LEU A 564 1.15 22.22 -19.61
N THR A 565 1.80 23.28 -20.10
CA THR A 565 2.98 23.86 -19.44
C THR A 565 2.60 24.39 -18.06
N LYS A 566 1.49 25.12 -17.93
CA LYS A 566 1.01 25.61 -16.62
C LYS A 566 0.73 24.46 -15.66
N ALA A 567 0.03 23.42 -16.11
CA ALA A 567 -0.30 22.27 -15.27
C ALA A 567 0.95 21.49 -14.85
N ALA A 568 1.89 21.27 -15.78
CA ALA A 568 3.17 20.63 -15.48
C ALA A 568 3.95 21.43 -14.43
N THR A 569 4.04 22.76 -14.55
CA THR A 569 4.75 23.61 -13.55
C THR A 569 4.18 23.51 -12.13
N GLN A 570 2.95 23.03 -12.00
CA GLN A 570 2.25 22.81 -10.72
C GLN A 570 2.13 21.34 -10.32
N TYR A 571 2.83 20.42 -11.00
CA TYR A 571 2.78 18.99 -10.71
C TYR A 571 1.39 18.35 -10.86
N LEU A 572 0.52 18.97 -11.68
CA LEU A 572 -0.84 18.46 -11.92
C LEU A 572 -0.90 17.35 -12.97
N ILE A 573 0.15 17.20 -13.78
CA ILE A 573 0.24 16.14 -14.78
C ILE A 573 1.18 15.05 -14.23
N PRO A 574 0.67 13.84 -13.93
CA PRO A 574 1.50 12.68 -13.65
C PRO A 574 2.52 12.44 -14.76
N GLU A 575 3.77 12.10 -14.40
CA GLU A 575 4.88 11.91 -15.34
C GLU A 575 4.57 10.89 -16.43
N ASP A 576 3.93 9.80 -16.02
CA ASP A 576 3.51 8.70 -16.88
C ASP A 576 2.36 9.07 -17.86
N LEU A 577 1.75 10.26 -17.72
CA LEU A 577 0.80 10.85 -18.67
C LEU A 577 1.43 11.92 -19.57
N MET A 578 2.73 12.24 -19.38
CA MET A 578 3.38 13.34 -20.11
C MET A 578 3.80 13.01 -21.54
N ASN A 579 3.73 11.74 -21.94
CA ASN A 579 4.27 11.26 -23.21
C ASN A 579 3.19 10.95 -24.28
N ASN A 580 1.89 11.03 -23.94
CA ASN A 580 0.83 10.59 -24.85
C ASN A 580 -0.47 11.41 -24.80
N TYR A 581 -0.33 12.72 -24.98
CA TYR A 581 -1.41 13.70 -24.96
C TYR A 581 -2.57 13.47 -25.97
N LYS A 582 -2.38 12.60 -26.97
CA LYS A 582 -3.39 12.32 -28.02
C LYS A 582 -4.25 11.10 -27.72
N GLN A 583 -3.83 10.21 -26.81
CA GLN A 583 -4.61 9.05 -26.42
C GLN A 583 -5.83 9.43 -25.57
N ASN A 584 -6.78 8.50 -25.46
CA ASN A 584 -7.95 8.66 -24.60
C ASN A 584 -7.55 8.41 -23.14
N ILE A 585 -7.95 9.31 -22.25
CA ILE A 585 -7.75 9.14 -20.81
C ILE A 585 -8.77 8.14 -20.27
N THR A 586 -8.33 7.28 -19.35
CA THR A 586 -9.17 6.31 -18.65
C THR A 586 -9.85 6.94 -17.43
N ARG A 587 -10.86 6.24 -16.88
CA ARG A 587 -11.52 6.65 -15.63
C ARG A 587 -10.55 6.72 -14.45
N GLY A 588 -9.66 5.74 -14.32
CA GLY A 588 -8.64 5.69 -13.27
C GLY A 588 -7.62 6.83 -13.38
N GLU A 589 -7.06 7.06 -14.57
CA GLU A 589 -6.12 8.16 -14.81
C GLU A 589 -6.75 9.54 -14.53
N PHE A 590 -8.04 9.70 -14.82
CA PHE A 590 -8.74 10.94 -14.50
C PHE A 590 -8.95 11.11 -12.99
N CYS A 591 -9.16 10.03 -12.24
CA CYS A 591 -9.18 10.10 -10.77
C CYS A 591 -7.82 10.56 -10.22
N THR A 592 -6.70 10.04 -10.75
CA THR A 592 -5.35 10.52 -10.39
C THR A 592 -5.20 12.03 -10.62
N LEU A 593 -5.67 12.55 -11.76
CA LEU A 593 -5.64 14.00 -12.00
C LEU A 593 -6.45 14.80 -10.97
N ILE A 594 -7.64 14.30 -10.61
CA ILE A 594 -8.49 14.92 -9.58
C ILE A 594 -7.79 14.91 -8.22
N THR A 595 -7.21 13.78 -7.82
CA THR A 595 -6.47 13.66 -6.55
C THR A 595 -5.32 14.66 -6.49
N ARG A 596 -4.52 14.79 -7.55
CA ARG A 596 -3.43 15.78 -7.62
C ARG A 596 -3.93 17.22 -7.48
N LEU A 597 -5.09 17.55 -8.06
CA LEU A 597 -5.70 18.86 -7.88
C LEU A 597 -6.19 19.07 -6.44
N ASN A 598 -6.80 18.06 -5.84
CA ASN A 598 -7.27 18.14 -4.46
C ASN A 598 -6.11 18.34 -3.48
N GLU A 599 -4.99 17.65 -3.72
CA GLU A 599 -3.74 17.86 -2.98
C GLU A 599 -3.23 19.31 -3.11
N GLN A 600 -3.24 19.90 -4.31
CA GLN A 600 -2.85 21.31 -4.50
C GLN A 600 -3.75 22.30 -3.77
N LYS A 601 -5.03 21.94 -3.59
CA LYS A 601 -6.01 22.73 -2.83
C LYS A 601 -5.96 22.49 -1.32
N ASN A 602 -5.09 21.60 -0.84
CA ASN A 602 -5.06 21.12 0.55
C ASN A 602 -6.43 20.60 1.03
N ILE A 603 -7.18 19.92 0.15
CA ILE A 603 -8.40 19.21 0.55
C ILE A 603 -7.95 17.92 1.24
N GLU A 604 -8.31 17.75 2.51
CA GLU A 604 -8.04 16.53 3.27
C GLU A 604 -8.82 15.35 2.69
N ILE A 605 -8.12 14.22 2.49
CA ILE A 605 -8.71 12.95 2.09
C ILE A 605 -8.84 12.12 3.36
N PRO A 606 -10.04 11.62 3.72
CA PRO A 606 -10.21 10.82 4.93
C PRO A 606 -9.38 9.52 4.87
N ASP A 607 -8.46 9.33 5.82
CA ASP A 607 -7.64 8.11 5.93
C ASP A 607 -8.50 6.84 6.16
N SER A 608 -9.70 7.01 6.72
CA SER A 608 -10.58 5.93 7.21
C SER A 608 -11.23 5.05 6.14
N VAL A 609 -10.99 5.30 4.84
CA VAL A 609 -11.60 4.54 3.73
C VAL A 609 -10.61 3.53 3.11
N LEU A 610 -9.36 3.52 3.54
CA LEU A 610 -8.29 2.86 2.79
C LEU A 610 -8.04 1.38 3.15
N TYR A 611 -8.57 0.86 4.26
CA TYR A 611 -8.08 -0.45 4.76
C TYR A 611 -9.15 -1.50 5.11
N ASP A 612 -10.39 -1.12 5.46
CA ASP A 612 -11.31 -2.11 6.03
C ASP A 612 -12.44 -2.57 5.10
N HIS A 613 -12.84 -1.79 4.10
CA HIS A 613 -13.90 -2.16 3.15
C HIS A 613 -13.69 -1.54 1.76
N TYR A 614 -13.42 -2.36 0.75
CA TYR A 614 -13.31 -1.88 -0.64
C TYR A 614 -14.70 -1.59 -1.23
N PRO A 615 -15.00 -0.35 -1.66
CA PRO A 615 -16.31 0.01 -2.19
C PRO A 615 -16.58 -0.56 -3.59
N PHE A 616 -15.53 -0.98 -4.30
CA PHE A 616 -15.60 -1.56 -5.63
C PHE A 616 -14.81 -2.87 -5.69
N TYR A 617 -15.40 -3.90 -6.29
CA TYR A 617 -14.82 -5.23 -6.40
C TYR A 617 -13.60 -5.29 -7.31
N ASP A 618 -13.48 -4.35 -8.25
CA ASP A 618 -12.42 -4.24 -9.26
C ASP A 618 -11.29 -3.27 -8.90
N VAL A 619 -11.46 -2.47 -7.85
CA VAL A 619 -10.45 -1.53 -7.37
C VAL A 619 -9.71 -2.11 -6.19
N LEU A 620 -8.49 -2.59 -6.41
CA LEU A 620 -7.60 -3.09 -5.35
C LEU A 620 -6.43 -2.12 -5.16
N ASN A 621 -6.28 -1.59 -3.94
CA ASN A 621 -5.16 -0.70 -3.55
C ASN A 621 -4.93 0.53 -4.46
N ASN A 622 -5.98 1.08 -5.09
CA ASN A 622 -5.86 2.33 -5.85
C ASN A 622 -6.34 3.52 -5.01
N ASN A 623 -5.39 4.15 -4.31
CA ASN A 623 -5.68 5.25 -3.38
C ASN A 623 -6.34 6.45 -4.07
N ASP A 624 -6.04 6.72 -5.35
CA ASP A 624 -6.66 7.85 -6.07
C ASP A 624 -8.16 7.62 -6.30
N ILE A 625 -8.54 6.39 -6.66
CA ILE A 625 -9.96 6.03 -6.87
C ILE A 625 -10.70 6.01 -5.52
N LEU A 626 -10.08 5.43 -4.48
CA LEU A 626 -10.67 5.40 -3.14
C LEU A 626 -10.83 6.81 -2.55
N ALA A 627 -9.82 7.68 -2.73
CA ALA A 627 -9.88 9.07 -2.32
C ALA A 627 -11.03 9.81 -3.02
N THR A 628 -11.11 9.71 -4.34
CA THR A 628 -12.18 10.38 -5.10
C THR A 628 -13.58 9.82 -4.79
N TYR A 629 -13.70 8.53 -4.45
CA TYR A 629 -14.94 7.94 -3.96
C TYR A 629 -15.32 8.47 -2.58
N SER A 630 -14.38 8.53 -1.65
CA SER A 630 -14.60 9.04 -0.29
C SER A 630 -15.09 10.50 -0.27
N LEU A 631 -14.68 11.28 -1.28
CA LEU A 631 -15.09 12.67 -1.50
C LEU A 631 -16.43 12.79 -2.26
N GLY A 632 -17.06 11.67 -2.64
CA GLY A 632 -18.30 11.64 -3.42
C GLY A 632 -18.15 12.17 -4.85
N ILE A 633 -16.93 12.22 -5.39
CA ILE A 633 -16.64 12.72 -6.73
C ILE A 633 -16.96 11.67 -7.79
N VAL A 634 -16.75 10.40 -7.45
CA VAL A 634 -16.99 9.27 -8.34
C VAL A 634 -17.90 8.23 -7.71
N GLU A 635 -18.62 7.52 -8.57
CA GLU A 635 -19.49 6.41 -8.22
C GLU A 635 -19.15 5.20 -9.10
N GLY A 636 -19.51 4.01 -8.62
CA GLY A 636 -19.42 2.76 -9.38
C GLY A 636 -20.55 2.64 -10.41
N ASP A 637 -20.60 1.50 -11.08
CA ASP A 637 -21.61 1.15 -12.09
C ASP A 637 -22.95 0.69 -11.50
N GLY A 638 -23.09 0.73 -10.16
CA GLY A 638 -24.26 0.26 -9.42
C GLY A 638 -24.30 -1.26 -9.22
N LYS A 639 -23.31 -2.02 -9.70
CA LYS A 639 -23.15 -3.46 -9.50
C LYS A 639 -21.94 -3.81 -8.62
N GLY A 640 -21.34 -2.79 -7.99
CA GLY A 640 -20.15 -2.90 -7.18
C GLY A 640 -18.84 -2.81 -7.97
N PHE A 641 -18.83 -2.31 -9.20
CA PHE A 641 -17.61 -2.15 -10.02
C PHE A 641 -17.36 -0.69 -10.41
N PHE A 642 -16.12 -0.32 -10.70
CA PHE A 642 -15.69 1.03 -11.07
C PHE A 642 -15.21 1.18 -12.53
N ASN A 643 -14.60 0.14 -13.09
CA ASN A 643 -14.00 0.07 -14.43
C ASN A 643 -12.90 1.14 -14.67
N PRO A 644 -11.78 1.12 -13.92
CA PRO A 644 -10.70 2.10 -14.01
C PRO A 644 -10.06 2.20 -15.39
N SER A 645 -9.89 1.08 -16.10
CA SER A 645 -9.26 1.05 -17.43
C SER A 645 -10.17 1.51 -18.57
N ALA A 646 -11.47 1.69 -18.31
CA ALA A 646 -12.40 2.10 -19.34
C ALA A 646 -12.15 3.55 -19.78
N PRO A 647 -12.26 3.87 -21.09
CA PRO A 647 -12.14 5.24 -21.57
C PRO A 647 -13.18 6.15 -20.92
N LEU A 648 -12.74 7.30 -20.41
CA LEU A 648 -13.64 8.27 -19.80
C LEU A 648 -14.45 9.01 -20.88
N THR A 649 -15.76 9.06 -20.73
CA THR A 649 -16.63 9.85 -21.60
C THR A 649 -16.68 11.32 -21.19
N ARG A 650 -17.04 12.19 -22.15
CA ARG A 650 -17.21 13.63 -21.90
C ARG A 650 -18.27 13.92 -20.83
N GLN A 651 -19.31 13.11 -20.77
CA GLN A 651 -20.42 13.26 -19.83
C GLN A 651 -19.99 12.91 -18.41
N GLU A 652 -19.22 11.83 -18.24
CA GLU A 652 -18.68 11.44 -16.93
C GLU A 652 -17.72 12.50 -16.40
N ALA A 653 -16.80 12.99 -17.25
CA ALA A 653 -15.90 14.08 -16.88
C ALA A 653 -16.68 15.33 -16.41
N ALA A 654 -17.73 15.72 -17.13
CA ALA A 654 -18.57 16.86 -16.79
C ALA A 654 -19.38 16.68 -15.49
N LYS A 655 -19.62 15.43 -15.05
CA LYS A 655 -20.22 15.13 -13.75
C LYS A 655 -19.21 15.22 -12.62
N MET A 656 -17.96 14.81 -12.85
CA MET A 656 -16.91 14.80 -11.83
C MET A 656 -16.32 16.20 -11.56
N LEU A 657 -16.09 17.00 -12.61
CA LEU A 657 -15.45 18.32 -12.52
C LEU A 657 -16.13 19.36 -11.59
N PRO A 658 -17.47 19.46 -11.49
CA PRO A 658 -18.10 20.44 -10.59
C PRO A 658 -17.80 20.21 -9.11
N PHE A 659 -17.53 18.96 -8.70
CA PHE A 659 -17.18 18.63 -7.32
C PHE A 659 -15.75 19.09 -7.00
N THR A 660 -14.84 19.08 -7.98
CA THR A 660 -13.48 19.61 -7.82
C THR A 660 -13.43 21.14 -7.79
N ALA A 661 -14.49 21.83 -8.24
CA ALA A 661 -14.59 23.30 -8.17
C ALA A 661 -15.26 23.82 -6.89
N LYS A 662 -16.03 22.97 -6.19
CA LYS A 662 -16.70 23.29 -4.93
C LYS A 662 -15.85 22.96 -3.69
N ALA A 663 -14.99 21.96 -3.80
CA ALA A 663 -13.90 21.70 -2.86
C ALA A 663 -12.72 22.63 -3.17
#